data_AF-A0A918F2N6-F1
#
_entry.id   AF-A0A918F2N6-F1
#
_cell.length_a   1.000
_cell.length_b   1.000
_cell.length_c   1.000
_cell.angle_alpha   90.00
_cell.angle_beta   90.00
_cell.angle_gamma   90.00
#
_symmetry.space_group_name_H-M   'P 1'
#
loop_
_entity.id
_entity.type
_entity.pdbx_description
1 polymer ?
#
loop_
_entity_poly.entity_id
_entity_poly.type
_entity_poly.pdbx_seq_one_letter_code
_entity_poly.pdbx_strand_id
1 'polypeptide(L)'
;MTYRLRATTPGDAPVFHAVMMAAGMDARSSWNRVTVHDVEWSLREAGGYVVQDDSGAVVGVVGWRPDLSDPEGQRTLTLNKLAVLPHARGEGLARQLVAAVEAHARRQGFERVLLAVSLYNLGVLPFYQRLGYTRSDDVYAFASPHSPVPVVLTKLVTDAARPEHSAPDSFRPTEEPMTSQNEPPTTSSDKKLWGGRFAESTAPLVEQYNASVPFDQRLYAQDIRGSLAHVAMLGRVGILQPGEVAQISAGLQAILSDIQAGQFEWRLDREDVHMNIEAALRDRIGPVAGKLHTARSRNDQVAVDFRLFVKEAALELAALTRDLRRVMVQEAEKHLTSDGGSAVILPGYTHLQVAQPILLSHWFMAYAAMLERDEGRLRDAAARMDESPLGSSALAGTPWPIDRHDTAAALGFARPTANSLDGVGSRDFALEFLAACAVLMAHLSRLSEETVLYSTFEFGFLTLPDSHTTGSSIMPQKKNPDVSELARGKSGRVFGNLMGLLTVVKGTPLAYNKDLQEDKEGVFDSFDTCAITLRLYAEMLPKSVWNAETTRAAAARGYSTATDLADLLARQGVPFREAHEVVGGLVGVASRSGRQLWELTDAEMKAAHPLLSAEVAASLTVEASVKGRLSHGGTAPERVQEAVAAAKAALE
;
A
#
# COMPACT_ATOMS: atom_id res chain seq x y z
N MET A 1 -16.31 46.49 -14.75
CA MET A 1 -17.43 45.74 -14.14
C MET A 1 -17.44 46.03 -12.67
N THR A 2 -18.58 46.37 -12.10
CA THR A 2 -18.73 46.49 -10.64
C THR A 2 -19.10 45.11 -10.10
N TYR A 3 -18.49 44.74 -8.98
CA TYR A 3 -18.70 43.44 -8.35
C TYR A 3 -19.27 43.62 -6.96
N ARG A 4 -20.31 42.85 -6.61
CA ARG A 4 -20.97 42.89 -5.31
C ARG A 4 -20.74 41.59 -4.55
N LEU A 5 -20.10 41.69 -3.39
CA LEU A 5 -19.94 40.59 -2.46
C LEU A 5 -21.18 40.43 -1.57
N ARG A 6 -21.67 39.22 -1.38
CA ARG A 6 -22.71 38.89 -0.39
C ARG A 6 -22.48 37.52 0.25
N ALA A 7 -23.05 37.31 1.44
CA ALA A 7 -23.08 36.00 2.07
C ALA A 7 -23.97 35.03 1.28
N THR A 8 -23.64 33.74 1.32
CA THR A 8 -24.45 32.65 0.76
C THR A 8 -25.67 32.34 1.61
N THR A 9 -26.71 31.83 0.98
CA THR A 9 -27.83 31.09 1.59
C THR A 9 -27.81 29.64 1.09
N PRO A 10 -28.50 28.69 1.74
CA PRO A 10 -28.60 27.32 1.23
C PRO A 10 -29.13 27.24 -0.21
N GLY A 11 -30.01 28.17 -0.61
CA GLY A 11 -30.54 28.25 -1.98
C GLY A 11 -29.49 28.63 -3.04
N ASP A 12 -28.30 29.10 -2.64
CA ASP A 12 -27.21 29.40 -3.56
C ASP A 12 -26.40 28.16 -3.96
N ALA A 13 -26.69 26.98 -3.39
CA ALA A 13 -25.93 25.76 -3.66
C ALA A 13 -25.81 25.39 -5.15
N PRO A 14 -26.88 25.48 -6.00
CA PRO A 14 -26.76 25.16 -7.41
C PRO A 14 -25.81 26.10 -8.15
N VAL A 15 -25.89 27.41 -7.90
CA VAL A 15 -25.02 28.39 -8.57
C VAL A 15 -23.59 28.33 -8.02
N PHE A 16 -23.43 28.05 -6.74
CA PHE A 16 -22.13 27.86 -6.11
C PHE A 16 -21.40 26.65 -6.70
N HIS A 17 -22.10 25.53 -6.84
CA HIS A 17 -21.60 24.32 -7.49
C HIS A 17 -21.25 24.57 -8.97
N ALA A 18 -22.12 25.28 -9.71
CA ALA A 18 -21.87 25.60 -11.11
C ALA A 18 -20.60 26.44 -11.30
N VAL A 19 -20.38 27.46 -10.46
CA VAL A 19 -19.16 28.28 -10.50
C VAL A 19 -17.92 27.47 -10.15
N MET A 20 -18.02 26.58 -9.16
CA MET A 20 -16.96 25.65 -8.80
C MET A 20 -16.55 24.77 -9.98
N MET A 21 -17.51 24.17 -10.69
CA MET A 21 -17.23 23.32 -11.85
C MET A 21 -16.69 24.12 -13.03
N ALA A 22 -17.27 25.29 -13.31
CA ALA A 22 -16.88 26.14 -14.43
C ALA A 22 -15.55 26.89 -14.23
N ALA A 23 -15.11 27.08 -12.98
CA ALA A 23 -13.78 27.61 -12.68
C ALA A 23 -12.64 26.62 -13.02
N GLY A 24 -12.92 25.44 -13.57
CA GLY A 24 -11.88 24.52 -14.01
C GLY A 24 -11.02 24.02 -12.85
N MET A 25 -11.66 23.56 -11.78
CA MET A 25 -10.95 22.75 -10.79
C MET A 25 -10.44 21.46 -11.47
N ASP A 26 -9.21 21.05 -11.20
CA ASP A 26 -8.54 19.89 -11.83
C ASP A 26 -9.47 18.66 -11.84
N ALA A 27 -9.56 17.94 -12.97
CA ALA A 27 -10.29 16.69 -13.15
C ALA A 27 -10.05 15.65 -12.01
N ARG A 28 -8.84 15.66 -11.43
CA ARG A 28 -8.33 14.78 -10.37
C ARG A 28 -8.61 15.30 -8.96
N SER A 29 -9.16 16.50 -8.84
CA SER A 29 -9.57 17.07 -7.57
C SER A 29 -10.74 16.28 -6.99
N SER A 30 -10.69 15.99 -5.68
CA SER A 30 -11.83 15.44 -4.94
C SER A 30 -13.10 16.30 -5.07
N TRP A 31 -12.94 17.59 -5.45
CA TRP A 31 -14.04 18.52 -5.73
C TRP A 31 -14.95 18.11 -6.90
N ASN A 32 -14.51 17.31 -7.88
CA ASN A 32 -15.36 16.91 -9.02
C ASN A 32 -16.40 15.83 -8.68
N ARG A 33 -16.28 15.23 -7.49
CA ARG A 33 -17.28 14.30 -6.95
C ARG A 33 -18.29 15.00 -6.04
N VAL A 34 -18.10 16.29 -5.77
CA VAL A 34 -19.00 17.08 -4.93
C VAL A 34 -20.28 17.36 -5.70
N THR A 35 -21.40 16.95 -5.13
CA THR A 35 -22.74 17.18 -5.69
C THR A 35 -23.29 18.54 -5.23
N VAL A 36 -24.36 19.01 -5.88
CA VAL A 36 -25.11 20.19 -5.40
C VAL A 36 -25.60 19.97 -3.97
N HIS A 37 -25.98 18.73 -3.61
CA HIS A 37 -26.43 18.38 -2.26
C HIS A 37 -25.32 18.54 -1.22
N ASP A 38 -24.08 18.15 -1.55
CA ASP A 38 -22.92 18.33 -0.66
C ASP A 38 -22.57 19.81 -0.44
N VAL A 39 -22.77 20.63 -1.48
CA VAL A 39 -22.62 22.09 -1.37
C VAL A 39 -23.74 22.65 -0.49
N GLU A 40 -24.99 22.25 -0.70
CA GLU A 40 -26.13 22.70 0.09
C GLU A 40 -25.97 22.36 1.57
N TRP A 41 -25.61 21.12 1.88
CA TRP A 41 -25.34 20.67 3.25
C TRP A 41 -24.22 21.50 3.88
N SER A 42 -23.12 21.71 3.15
CA SER A 42 -22.00 22.53 3.62
C SER A 42 -22.35 24.00 3.83
N LEU A 43 -23.28 24.57 3.06
CA LEU A 43 -23.75 25.94 3.25
C LEU A 43 -24.81 26.06 4.36
N ARG A 44 -25.40 24.95 4.81
CA ARG A 44 -26.31 24.89 5.97
C ARG A 44 -25.55 24.74 7.27
N GLU A 45 -24.59 23.82 7.32
CA GLU A 45 -23.76 23.54 8.50
C GLU A 45 -22.64 24.56 8.69
N ALA A 46 -22.31 25.30 7.63
CA ALA A 46 -21.30 26.33 7.64
C ALA A 46 -21.74 27.53 6.79
N GLY A 47 -20.81 28.27 6.18
CA GLY A 47 -21.18 29.42 5.36
C GLY A 47 -20.20 29.73 4.24
N GLY A 48 -20.48 30.80 3.52
CA GLY A 48 -19.69 31.21 2.38
C GLY A 48 -20.00 32.61 1.91
N TYR A 49 -19.27 33.05 0.89
CA TYR A 49 -19.50 34.29 0.19
C TYR A 49 -19.55 34.04 -1.32
N VAL A 50 -20.37 34.83 -2.01
CA VAL A 50 -20.40 34.90 -3.46
C VAL A 50 -20.14 36.33 -3.93
N VAL A 51 -19.55 36.45 -5.11
CA VAL A 51 -19.38 37.72 -5.82
C VAL A 51 -20.27 37.70 -7.06
N GLN A 52 -21.10 38.73 -7.20
CA GLN A 52 -21.97 38.94 -8.35
C GLN A 52 -21.44 40.08 -9.22
N ASP A 53 -21.59 39.96 -10.54
CA ASP A 53 -21.36 41.06 -11.48
C ASP A 53 -22.57 42.00 -11.59
N ASP A 54 -22.47 43.02 -12.44
CA ASP A 54 -23.52 44.01 -12.69
C ASP A 54 -24.83 43.41 -13.24
N SER A 55 -24.78 42.22 -13.83
CA SER A 55 -25.96 41.49 -14.32
C SER A 55 -26.64 40.66 -13.22
N GLY A 56 -26.03 40.58 -12.04
CA GLY A 56 -26.47 39.73 -10.92
C GLY A 56 -25.96 38.29 -11.01
N ALA A 57 -25.17 37.94 -12.03
CA ALA A 57 -24.60 36.61 -12.19
C ALA A 57 -23.47 36.38 -11.18
N VAL A 58 -23.44 35.20 -10.57
CA VAL A 58 -22.36 34.84 -9.63
C VAL A 58 -21.13 34.41 -10.41
N VAL A 59 -20.02 35.12 -10.18
CA VAL A 59 -18.75 34.93 -10.90
C VAL A 59 -17.61 34.42 -10.01
N GLY A 60 -17.81 34.40 -8.70
CA GLY A 60 -16.86 33.86 -7.75
C GLY A 60 -17.50 33.43 -6.44
N VAL A 61 -16.93 32.42 -5.80
CA VAL A 61 -17.44 31.79 -4.58
C VAL A 61 -16.32 31.38 -3.64
N VAL A 62 -16.62 31.35 -2.34
CA VAL A 62 -15.75 30.78 -1.30
C VAL A 62 -16.62 30.22 -0.18
N GLY A 63 -16.22 29.08 0.36
CA GLY A 63 -16.83 28.48 1.55
C GLY A 63 -15.89 28.58 2.74
N TRP A 64 -16.46 28.40 3.92
CA TRP A 64 -15.70 28.27 5.16
C TRP A 64 -16.44 27.35 6.12
N ARG A 65 -15.73 26.80 7.10
CA ARG A 65 -16.29 25.99 8.20
C ARG A 65 -15.43 26.09 9.45
N PRO A 66 -16.01 26.03 10.66
CA PRO A 66 -15.23 25.83 11.88
C PRO A 66 -14.46 24.50 11.82
N ASP A 67 -13.20 24.51 12.23
CA ASP A 67 -12.45 23.27 12.43
C ASP A 67 -12.72 22.73 13.84
N LEU A 68 -13.37 21.57 13.91
CA LEU A 68 -13.73 20.91 15.17
C LEU A 68 -12.63 19.96 15.67
N SER A 69 -11.58 19.77 14.88
CA SER A 69 -10.48 18.84 15.17
C SER A 69 -9.24 19.52 15.74
N ASP A 70 -9.32 20.83 16.01
CA ASP A 70 -8.24 21.67 16.52
C ASP A 70 -7.66 21.08 17.83
N PRO A 71 -6.46 20.45 17.79
CA PRO A 71 -5.91 19.74 18.94
C PRO A 71 -5.51 20.68 20.08
N GLU A 72 -5.33 21.96 19.78
CA GLU A 72 -4.81 22.99 20.70
C GLU A 72 -5.90 23.97 21.16
N GLY A 73 -7.15 23.81 20.68
CA GLY A 73 -8.27 24.67 21.06
C GLY A 73 -8.20 26.10 20.51
N GLN A 74 -7.35 26.36 19.50
CA GLN A 74 -7.02 27.67 18.94
C GLN A 74 -8.13 28.32 18.09
N ARG A 75 -9.39 27.89 18.24
CA ARG A 75 -10.57 28.40 17.49
C ARG A 75 -10.23 28.68 16.01
N THR A 76 -10.03 27.61 15.25
CA THR A 76 -9.64 27.67 13.83
C THR A 76 -10.84 27.73 12.88
N LEU A 77 -10.77 28.60 11.85
CA LEU A 77 -11.72 28.62 10.73
C LEU A 77 -11.06 28.07 9.47
N THR A 78 -11.62 27.02 8.88
CA THR A 78 -11.13 26.48 7.60
C THR A 78 -11.77 27.19 6.42
N LEU A 79 -10.97 27.80 5.55
CA LEU A 79 -11.39 28.31 4.24
C LEU A 79 -11.37 27.16 3.21
N ASN A 80 -12.45 27.02 2.43
CA ASN A 80 -12.56 25.99 1.40
C ASN A 80 -13.27 26.51 0.14
N LYS A 81 -13.29 25.68 -0.92
CA LYS A 81 -14.10 25.91 -2.13
C LYS A 81 -13.96 27.30 -2.79
N LEU A 82 -12.76 27.90 -2.74
CA LEU A 82 -12.48 29.17 -3.41
C LEU A 82 -12.43 28.95 -4.93
N ALA A 83 -13.32 29.61 -5.67
CA ALA A 83 -13.37 29.53 -7.12
C ALA A 83 -13.78 30.88 -7.72
N VAL A 84 -13.16 31.25 -8.84
CA VAL A 84 -13.53 32.42 -9.66
C VAL A 84 -13.54 31.99 -11.12
N LEU A 85 -14.61 32.33 -11.83
CA LEU A 85 -14.80 31.99 -13.24
C LEU A 85 -13.66 32.55 -14.10
N PRO A 86 -13.20 31.82 -15.14
CA PRO A 86 -12.01 32.21 -15.90
C PRO A 86 -12.06 33.63 -16.47
N HIS A 87 -13.22 34.06 -16.96
CA HIS A 87 -13.41 35.40 -17.54
C HIS A 87 -13.42 36.54 -16.51
N ALA A 88 -13.55 36.23 -15.21
CA ALA A 88 -13.56 37.20 -14.12
C ALA A 88 -12.26 37.18 -13.29
N ARG A 89 -11.22 36.45 -13.74
CA ARG A 89 -9.90 36.40 -13.10
C ARG A 89 -9.08 37.65 -13.43
N GLY A 90 -8.13 37.97 -12.56
CA GLY A 90 -7.30 39.19 -12.70
C GLY A 90 -7.87 40.42 -11.99
N GLU A 91 -9.18 40.43 -11.71
CA GLU A 91 -9.91 41.55 -11.09
C GLU A 91 -9.80 41.59 -9.54
N GLY A 92 -8.91 40.80 -8.95
CA GLY A 92 -8.74 40.74 -7.49
C GLY A 92 -9.88 40.08 -6.71
N LEU A 93 -10.87 39.47 -7.37
CA LEU A 93 -12.06 38.89 -6.70
C LEU A 93 -11.72 37.77 -5.70
N ALA A 94 -10.74 36.92 -6.03
CA ALA A 94 -10.28 35.88 -5.11
C ALA A 94 -9.72 36.46 -3.80
N ARG A 95 -9.02 37.60 -3.89
CA ARG A 95 -8.52 38.33 -2.71
C ARG A 95 -9.66 38.88 -1.88
N GLN A 96 -10.69 39.44 -2.52
CA GLN A 96 -11.87 39.96 -1.81
C GLN A 96 -12.64 38.85 -1.09
N LEU A 97 -12.82 37.69 -1.74
CA LEU A 97 -13.44 36.50 -1.15
C LEU A 97 -12.67 35.98 0.07
N VAL A 98 -11.34 35.86 -0.03
CA VAL A 98 -10.50 35.46 1.11
C VAL A 98 -10.59 36.49 2.25
N ALA A 99 -10.50 37.79 1.94
CA ALA A 99 -10.61 38.86 2.93
C ALA A 99 -11.97 38.84 3.65
N ALA A 100 -13.05 38.49 2.95
CA ALA A 100 -14.38 38.34 3.54
C ALA A 100 -14.44 37.21 4.57
N VAL A 101 -13.80 36.07 4.28
CA VAL A 101 -13.67 34.95 5.22
C VAL A 101 -12.81 35.33 6.42
N GLU A 102 -11.68 36.02 6.22
CA GLU A 102 -10.85 36.52 7.33
C GLU A 102 -11.60 37.52 8.21
N ALA A 103 -12.36 38.44 7.61
CA ALA A 103 -13.19 39.38 8.37
C ALA A 103 -14.32 38.67 9.11
N HIS A 104 -14.88 37.59 8.54
CA HIS A 104 -15.84 36.73 9.23
C HIS A 104 -15.19 36.03 10.44
N ALA A 105 -14.02 35.43 10.24
CA ALA A 105 -13.24 34.77 11.29
C ALA A 105 -13.01 35.72 12.48
N ARG A 106 -12.56 36.96 12.21
CA ARG A 106 -12.38 38.01 13.22
C ARG A 106 -13.67 38.32 13.98
N ARG A 107 -14.78 38.55 13.26
CA ARG A 107 -16.08 38.88 13.88
C ARG A 107 -16.62 37.76 14.77
N GLN A 108 -16.36 36.51 14.42
CA GLN A 108 -16.79 35.34 15.19
C GLN A 108 -15.77 34.91 16.26
N GLY A 109 -14.63 35.61 16.37
CA GLY A 109 -13.60 35.35 17.36
C GLY A 109 -12.74 34.12 17.09
N PHE A 110 -12.62 33.69 15.83
CA PHE A 110 -11.62 32.70 15.44
C PHE A 110 -10.23 33.36 15.44
N GLU A 111 -9.20 32.61 15.83
CA GLU A 111 -7.86 33.17 16.03
C GLU A 111 -6.99 33.02 14.77
N ARG A 112 -7.28 31.99 13.97
CA ARG A 112 -6.55 31.69 12.72
C ARG A 112 -7.48 31.18 11.64
N VAL A 113 -7.08 31.40 10.39
CA VAL A 113 -7.70 30.81 9.20
C VAL A 113 -6.75 29.79 8.60
N LEU A 114 -7.26 28.58 8.38
CA LEU A 114 -6.54 27.46 7.81
C LEU A 114 -7.10 27.12 6.42
N LEU A 115 -6.25 26.76 5.47
CA LEU A 115 -6.68 26.23 4.17
C LEU A 115 -5.72 25.15 3.68
N ALA A 116 -6.22 24.30 2.79
CA ALA A 116 -5.44 23.24 2.18
C ALA A 116 -5.41 23.41 0.66
N VAL A 117 -4.21 23.37 0.10
CA VAL A 117 -3.96 23.41 -1.34
C VAL A 117 -3.63 21.99 -1.80
N SER A 118 -4.48 21.46 -2.69
CA SER A 118 -4.23 20.16 -3.33
C SER A 118 -2.88 20.16 -4.05
N LEU A 119 -2.18 19.02 -4.05
CA LEU A 119 -0.95 18.84 -4.84
C LEU A 119 -1.15 19.08 -6.34
N TYR A 120 -2.40 19.02 -6.82
CA TYR A 120 -2.77 19.31 -8.20
C TYR A 120 -2.94 20.82 -8.50
N ASN A 121 -2.88 21.69 -7.48
CA ASN A 121 -3.06 23.13 -7.62
C ASN A 121 -1.96 23.94 -6.90
N LEU A 122 -0.73 23.43 -6.81
CA LEU A 122 0.36 24.11 -6.09
C LEU A 122 0.71 25.48 -6.67
N GLY A 123 0.35 25.77 -7.92
CA GLY A 123 0.52 27.09 -8.55
C GLY A 123 -0.22 28.23 -7.85
N VAL A 124 -1.21 27.92 -6.98
CA VAL A 124 -1.91 28.92 -6.16
C VAL A 124 -1.16 29.29 -4.88
N LEU A 125 -0.11 28.56 -4.48
CA LEU A 125 0.63 28.84 -3.25
C LEU A 125 1.18 30.27 -3.18
N PRO A 126 1.80 30.84 -4.25
CA PRO A 126 2.27 32.22 -4.22
C PRO A 126 1.16 33.25 -4.02
N PHE A 127 -0.08 32.94 -4.44
CA PHE A 127 -1.23 33.80 -4.19
C PHE A 127 -1.55 33.88 -2.69
N TYR A 128 -1.65 32.74 -2.00
CA TYR A 128 -1.93 32.73 -0.56
C TYR A 128 -0.77 33.25 0.28
N GLN A 129 0.47 32.98 -0.12
CA GLN A 129 1.66 33.54 0.53
C GLN A 129 1.68 35.07 0.48
N ARG A 130 1.31 35.68 -0.66
CA ARG A 130 1.14 37.14 -0.76
C ARG A 130 0.00 37.69 0.09
N LEU A 131 -0.95 36.86 0.49
CA LEU A 131 -2.01 37.21 1.44
C LEU A 131 -1.58 36.99 2.90
N GLY A 132 -0.34 36.57 3.16
CA GLY A 132 0.20 36.36 4.50
C GLY A 132 -0.05 34.97 5.09
N TYR A 133 -0.44 33.99 4.26
CA TYR A 133 -0.53 32.60 4.71
C TYR A 133 0.85 31.92 4.68
N THR A 134 1.19 31.21 5.74
CA THR A 134 2.43 30.44 5.88
C THR A 134 2.13 28.95 5.91
N ARG A 135 3.12 28.12 5.55
CA ARG A 135 2.98 26.66 5.64
C ARG A 135 2.79 26.23 7.09
N SER A 136 1.86 25.32 7.31
CA SER A 136 1.60 24.71 8.62
C SER A 136 1.78 23.20 8.53
N ASP A 137 2.17 22.60 9.65
CA ASP A 137 2.21 21.14 9.86
C ASP A 137 0.87 20.61 10.40
N ASP A 138 -0.14 21.47 10.56
CA ASP A 138 -1.50 21.10 10.94
C ASP A 138 -2.08 20.03 10.00
N VAL A 139 -2.78 19.06 10.56
CA VAL A 139 -3.51 18.05 9.78
C VAL A 139 -4.80 18.67 9.24
N TYR A 140 -4.96 18.67 7.92
CA TYR A 140 -6.24 19.04 7.31
C TYR A 140 -7.27 17.92 7.56
N ALA A 141 -8.11 18.06 8.59
CA ALA A 141 -9.17 17.10 8.92
C ALA A 141 -10.20 16.88 7.80
N PHE A 142 -10.18 17.78 6.82
CA PHE A 142 -10.85 17.78 5.52
C PHE A 142 -10.43 16.69 4.52
N ALA A 143 -9.25 16.08 4.72
CA ALA A 143 -8.60 15.28 3.69
C ALA A 143 -9.32 13.93 3.50
N SER A 144 -9.63 13.59 2.25
CA SER A 144 -10.08 12.23 1.93
C SER A 144 -8.91 11.25 2.11
N PRO A 145 -9.12 10.07 2.73
CA PRO A 145 -8.07 9.06 2.92
C PRO A 145 -7.50 8.51 1.60
N HIS A 146 -8.11 8.85 0.46
CA HIS A 146 -7.67 8.46 -0.89
C HIS A 146 -7.04 9.62 -1.68
N SER A 147 -6.88 10.81 -1.09
CA SER A 147 -6.26 11.96 -1.74
C SER A 147 -4.83 12.16 -1.22
N PRO A 148 -3.88 12.58 -2.07
CA PRO A 148 -2.55 12.98 -1.62
C PRO A 148 -2.65 14.04 -0.52
N VAL A 149 -1.76 13.98 0.47
CA VAL A 149 -1.73 14.94 1.58
C VAL A 149 -1.57 16.35 1.02
N PRO A 150 -2.54 17.27 1.23
CA PRO A 150 -2.46 18.61 0.67
C PRO A 150 -1.40 19.45 1.40
N VAL A 151 -0.94 20.53 0.76
CA VAL A 151 -0.13 21.54 1.45
C VAL A 151 -1.06 22.41 2.30
N VAL A 152 -0.87 22.36 3.61
CA VAL A 152 -1.67 23.15 4.56
C VAL A 152 -1.01 24.50 4.78
N LEU A 153 -1.84 25.54 4.75
CA LEU A 153 -1.47 26.93 4.93
C LEU A 153 -2.33 27.53 6.06
N THR A 154 -1.73 28.34 6.92
CA THR A 154 -2.41 29.01 8.02
C THR A 154 -2.08 30.50 8.06
N LYS A 155 -2.98 31.30 8.62
CA LYS A 155 -2.78 32.73 8.86
C LYS A 155 -3.48 33.13 10.15
N LEU A 156 -2.75 33.76 11.07
CA LEU A 156 -3.34 34.39 12.24
C LEU A 156 -4.24 35.56 11.82
N VAL A 157 -5.44 35.62 12.39
CA VAL A 157 -6.40 36.70 12.15
C VAL A 157 -6.78 37.44 13.42
N THR A 158 -6.19 37.11 14.58
CA THR A 158 -6.36 37.88 15.82
C THR A 158 -5.83 39.31 15.67
N ASP A 159 -6.66 40.27 16.05
CA ASP A 159 -6.19 41.63 16.32
C ASP A 159 -5.64 41.65 17.76
N ALA A 160 -4.35 41.98 17.91
CA ALA A 160 -3.86 42.44 19.20
C ALA A 160 -4.60 43.74 19.55
N ALA A 161 -5.44 43.68 20.59
CA ALA A 161 -6.21 44.74 21.24
C ALA A 161 -7.70 44.93 20.82
N ARG A 162 -8.61 44.72 21.79
CA ARG A 162 -9.80 45.57 21.99
C ARG A 162 -9.32 46.91 22.57
N PRO A 163 -9.93 48.10 22.32
CA PRO A 163 -11.40 48.31 22.24
C PRO A 163 -11.91 49.41 21.24
N GLU A 164 -13.25 49.48 21.17
CA GLU A 164 -14.13 50.65 20.93
C GLU A 164 -14.36 51.34 19.56
N HIS A 165 -15.62 51.77 19.42
CA HIS A 165 -16.36 52.40 18.32
C HIS A 165 -15.65 53.43 17.42
N SER A 166 -15.88 53.33 16.10
CA SER A 166 -16.59 54.34 15.28
C SER A 166 -16.44 54.03 13.77
N ALA A 167 -17.45 54.43 12.99
CA ALA A 167 -17.58 54.19 11.55
C ALA A 167 -16.97 55.35 10.73
N PRO A 168 -17.01 55.30 9.38
CA PRO A 168 -15.85 55.27 8.50
C PRO A 168 -15.55 56.62 7.84
N ASP A 169 -14.36 56.77 7.22
CA ASP A 169 -14.26 57.73 6.13
C ASP A 169 -13.32 57.32 4.98
N SER A 170 -13.77 57.78 3.83
CA SER A 170 -13.40 57.54 2.45
C SER A 170 -11.95 57.86 2.06
N PHE A 171 -11.36 57.10 1.13
CA PHE A 171 -10.37 57.66 0.20
C PHE A 171 -10.33 56.93 -1.15
N ARG A 172 -10.37 57.73 -2.22
CA ARG A 172 -10.29 57.36 -3.65
C ARG A 172 -8.85 57.12 -4.10
N PRO A 173 -8.63 56.40 -5.22
CA PRO A 173 -7.31 55.99 -5.69
C PRO A 173 -6.63 57.07 -6.55
N THR A 174 -5.31 57.17 -6.45
CA THR A 174 -4.44 57.85 -7.43
C THR A 174 -3.80 56.80 -8.34
N GLU A 175 -4.04 56.95 -9.64
CA GLU A 175 -3.38 56.23 -10.73
C GLU A 175 -1.97 56.79 -10.95
N GLU A 176 -0.99 55.91 -11.20
CA GLU A 176 0.13 56.21 -12.11
C GLU A 176 0.49 54.97 -12.94
N PRO A 177 0.90 55.13 -14.22
CA PRO A 177 1.02 54.05 -15.18
C PRO A 177 2.45 53.50 -15.26
N MET A 178 2.61 52.18 -15.41
CA MET A 178 3.87 51.57 -15.81
C MET A 178 3.83 51.17 -17.29
N THR A 179 4.76 51.75 -18.03
CA THR A 179 5.08 51.53 -19.43
C THR A 179 5.73 50.16 -19.68
N SER A 180 5.42 49.60 -20.86
CA SER A 180 5.95 48.32 -21.34
C SER A 180 7.40 48.41 -21.81
N GLN A 181 8.21 47.40 -21.52
CA GLN A 181 9.29 46.98 -22.42
C GLN A 181 9.36 45.45 -22.49
N ASN A 182 9.27 44.96 -23.73
CA ASN A 182 9.50 43.59 -24.16
C ASN A 182 11.01 43.34 -24.32
N GLU A 183 11.51 42.24 -23.79
CA GLU A 183 12.64 41.50 -24.38
C GLU A 183 12.35 39.99 -24.33
N PRO A 184 12.61 39.22 -25.41
CA PRO A 184 12.37 37.78 -25.44
C PRO A 184 13.54 37.00 -24.82
N PRO A 185 13.30 35.91 -24.07
CA PRO A 185 14.38 35.05 -23.62
C PRO A 185 14.87 34.15 -24.77
N THR A 186 16.19 34.05 -24.86
CA THR A 186 16.96 33.21 -25.78
C THR A 186 16.69 31.72 -25.53
N THR A 187 16.36 31.00 -26.59
CA THR A 187 16.06 29.57 -26.57
C THR A 187 17.33 28.71 -26.68
N SER A 188 17.67 28.01 -25.59
CA SER A 188 18.46 26.78 -25.64
C SER A 188 17.48 25.61 -25.57
N SER A 189 16.97 25.16 -26.73
CA SER A 189 16.04 24.03 -26.79
C SER A 189 16.79 22.71 -26.56
N ASP A 190 16.67 22.15 -25.36
CA ASP A 190 16.97 20.74 -25.15
C ASP A 190 15.93 19.90 -25.91
N LYS A 191 16.30 19.43 -27.09
CA LYS A 191 15.43 18.56 -27.90
C LYS A 191 15.29 17.21 -27.20
N LYS A 192 14.06 16.78 -26.94
CA LYS A 192 13.74 15.41 -26.49
C LYS A 192 14.32 14.38 -27.46
N LEU A 193 14.75 13.22 -26.96
CA LEU A 193 15.41 12.16 -27.74
C LEU A 193 14.55 11.64 -28.91
N TRP A 194 13.22 11.75 -28.81
CA TRP A 194 12.26 11.41 -29.87
C TRP A 194 11.69 12.64 -30.61
N GLY A 195 12.15 13.85 -30.28
CA GLY A 195 11.57 15.13 -30.68
C GLY A 195 11.84 15.58 -32.13
N GLY A 196 12.69 14.88 -32.88
CA GLY A 196 13.15 15.30 -34.21
C GLY A 196 12.04 15.47 -35.28
N ARG A 197 10.84 14.92 -35.03
CA ARG A 197 9.69 14.94 -35.96
C ARG A 197 8.63 16.00 -35.61
N PHE A 198 8.64 16.57 -34.41
CA PHE A 198 7.51 17.36 -33.91
C PHE A 198 7.72 18.86 -34.16
N ALA A 199 6.67 19.53 -34.65
CA ALA A 199 6.67 20.96 -34.97
C ALA A 199 6.32 21.85 -33.76
N GLU A 200 5.68 21.27 -32.74
CA GLU A 200 5.22 21.96 -31.53
C GLU A 200 5.79 21.28 -30.27
N SER A 201 5.90 22.03 -29.18
CA SER A 201 6.28 21.49 -27.88
C SER A 201 5.14 20.66 -27.27
N THR A 202 5.48 19.61 -26.51
CA THR A 202 4.50 18.82 -25.76
C THR A 202 3.76 19.72 -24.76
N ALA A 203 2.43 19.59 -24.68
CA ALA A 203 1.65 20.34 -23.70
C ALA A 203 2.03 19.89 -22.26
N PRO A 204 2.15 20.80 -21.28
CA PRO A 204 2.58 20.45 -19.92
C PRO A 204 1.74 19.35 -19.25
N LEU A 205 0.43 19.32 -19.52
CA LEU A 205 -0.45 18.28 -18.99
C LEU A 205 -0.13 16.89 -19.57
N VAL A 206 0.24 16.83 -20.85
CA VAL A 206 0.67 15.58 -21.51
C VAL A 206 2.00 15.12 -20.94
N GLU A 207 2.93 16.05 -20.65
CA GLU A 207 4.19 15.71 -19.98
C GLU A 207 3.93 15.11 -18.60
N GLN A 208 3.06 15.73 -17.80
CA GLN A 208 2.71 15.21 -16.48
C GLN A 208 2.03 13.84 -16.54
N TYR A 209 1.16 13.60 -17.52
CA TYR A 209 0.45 12.34 -17.68
C TYR A 209 1.36 11.20 -18.20
N ASN A 210 2.34 11.54 -19.02
CA ASN A 210 3.23 10.57 -19.68
C ASN A 210 4.49 10.26 -18.86
N ALA A 211 4.91 11.18 -17.99
CA ALA A 211 6.14 11.04 -17.22
C ALA A 211 6.02 9.89 -16.21
N SER A 212 6.98 8.96 -16.28
CA SER A 212 7.12 7.85 -15.35
C SER A 212 8.22 8.05 -14.31
N VAL A 213 9.05 9.08 -14.43
CA VAL A 213 10.11 9.39 -13.45
C VAL A 213 9.65 9.43 -11.98
N PRO A 214 8.42 9.89 -11.61
CA PRO A 214 8.01 9.88 -10.21
C PRO A 214 8.01 8.48 -9.56
N PHE A 215 7.92 7.41 -10.35
CA PHE A 215 7.93 6.03 -9.85
C PHE A 215 9.05 5.17 -10.44
N ASP A 216 9.38 5.31 -11.73
CA ASP A 216 10.39 4.49 -12.40
C ASP A 216 11.83 4.88 -12.08
N GLN A 217 12.06 6.04 -11.43
CA GLN A 217 13.36 6.37 -10.85
C GLN A 217 13.87 5.27 -9.91
N ARG A 218 12.97 4.42 -9.35
CA ARG A 218 13.32 3.22 -8.59
C ARG A 218 14.18 2.22 -9.36
N LEU A 219 14.15 2.25 -10.69
CA LEU A 219 14.91 1.35 -11.57
C LEU A 219 16.32 1.86 -11.89
N TYR A 220 16.79 2.97 -11.29
CA TYR A 220 18.09 3.56 -11.63
C TYR A 220 19.26 2.57 -11.55
N ALA A 221 19.24 1.68 -10.54
CA ALA A 221 20.31 0.71 -10.34
C ALA A 221 20.32 -0.34 -11.45
N GLN A 222 19.13 -0.82 -11.84
CA GLN A 222 18.97 -1.77 -12.93
C GLN A 222 19.32 -1.13 -14.29
N ASP A 223 18.88 0.11 -14.56
CA ASP A 223 19.20 0.86 -15.79
C ASP A 223 20.71 1.06 -15.97
N ILE A 224 21.40 1.50 -14.91
CA ILE A 224 22.84 1.72 -14.95
C ILE A 224 23.58 0.39 -15.12
N ARG A 225 23.17 -0.67 -14.42
CA ARG A 225 23.77 -2.02 -14.57
C ARG A 225 23.56 -2.57 -15.98
N GLY A 226 22.35 -2.46 -16.52
CA GLY A 226 22.01 -2.81 -17.90
C GLY A 226 22.84 -2.02 -18.91
N SER A 227 23.00 -0.73 -18.70
CA SER A 227 23.81 0.15 -19.55
C SER A 227 25.30 -0.18 -19.49
N LEU A 228 25.86 -0.51 -18.32
CA LEU A 228 27.25 -0.95 -18.18
C LEU A 228 27.51 -2.26 -18.93
N ALA A 229 26.60 -3.25 -18.81
CA ALA A 229 26.69 -4.51 -19.55
C ALA A 229 26.61 -4.28 -21.06
N HIS A 230 25.68 -3.42 -21.50
CA HIS A 230 25.52 -3.06 -22.91
C HIS A 230 26.79 -2.41 -23.50
N VAL A 231 27.36 -1.42 -22.81
CA VAL A 231 28.57 -0.70 -23.26
C VAL A 231 29.78 -1.64 -23.34
N ALA A 232 29.95 -2.52 -22.35
CA ALA A 232 31.01 -3.52 -22.36
C ALA A 232 30.88 -4.47 -23.55
N MET A 233 29.66 -4.91 -23.88
CA MET A 233 29.39 -5.72 -25.06
C MET A 233 29.68 -4.94 -26.37
N LEU A 234 29.20 -3.70 -26.49
CA LEU A 234 29.45 -2.86 -27.67
C LEU A 234 30.96 -2.66 -27.94
N GLY A 235 31.76 -2.55 -26.88
CA GLY A 235 33.22 -2.51 -26.97
C GLY A 235 33.82 -3.80 -27.52
N ARG A 236 33.35 -4.96 -27.02
CA ARG A 236 33.84 -6.28 -27.44
C ARG A 236 33.53 -6.60 -28.90
N VAL A 237 32.39 -6.15 -29.41
CA VAL A 237 32.01 -6.32 -30.83
C VAL A 237 32.55 -5.20 -31.73
N GLY A 238 33.36 -4.27 -31.19
CA GLY A 238 34.04 -3.22 -31.95
C GLY A 238 33.16 -2.05 -32.40
N ILE A 239 31.94 -1.91 -31.84
CA ILE A 239 31.06 -0.77 -32.12
C ILE A 239 31.54 0.48 -31.38
N LEU A 240 32.09 0.30 -30.16
CA LEU A 240 32.73 1.36 -29.38
C LEU A 240 34.23 1.12 -29.26
N GLN A 241 35.01 2.19 -29.32
CA GLN A 241 36.44 2.14 -29.04
C GLN A 241 36.71 1.96 -27.54
N PRO A 242 37.83 1.34 -27.13
CA PRO A 242 38.13 1.11 -25.71
C PRO A 242 38.10 2.38 -24.84
N GLY A 243 38.55 3.52 -25.37
CA GLY A 243 38.47 4.80 -24.67
C GLY A 243 37.03 5.29 -24.46
N GLU A 244 36.14 5.04 -25.43
CA GLU A 244 34.72 5.41 -25.34
C GLU A 244 33.99 4.55 -24.33
N VAL A 245 34.29 3.24 -24.29
CA VAL A 245 33.81 2.30 -23.27
C VAL A 245 34.18 2.80 -21.88
N ALA A 246 35.47 3.08 -21.65
CA ALA A 246 35.96 3.56 -20.35
C ALA A 246 35.27 4.88 -19.93
N GLN A 247 35.12 5.82 -20.87
CA GLN A 247 34.51 7.12 -20.60
C GLN A 247 33.02 7.01 -20.25
N ILE A 248 32.26 6.19 -21.00
CA ILE A 248 30.84 5.96 -20.73
C ILE A 248 30.65 5.22 -19.41
N SER A 249 31.42 4.15 -19.15
CA SER A 249 31.32 3.37 -17.92
C SER A 249 31.65 4.21 -16.68
N ALA A 250 32.70 5.03 -16.72
CA ALA A 250 33.04 5.94 -15.62
C ALA A 250 31.94 6.98 -15.38
N GLY A 251 31.36 7.54 -16.45
CA GLY A 251 30.24 8.48 -16.35
C GLY A 251 29.01 7.86 -15.69
N LEU A 252 28.63 6.65 -16.08
CA LEU A 252 27.53 5.90 -15.49
C LEU A 252 27.75 5.58 -14.00
N GLN A 253 28.96 5.19 -13.61
CA GLN A 253 29.31 4.92 -12.21
C GLN A 253 29.30 6.19 -11.35
N ALA A 254 29.73 7.33 -11.90
CA ALA A 254 29.64 8.62 -11.22
C ALA A 254 28.17 9.02 -11.00
N ILE A 255 27.30 8.82 -12.00
CA ILE A 255 25.85 9.07 -11.87
C ILE A 255 25.24 8.16 -10.79
N LEU A 256 25.60 6.88 -10.77
CA LEU A 256 25.14 5.95 -9.74
C LEU A 256 25.49 6.45 -8.33
N SER A 257 26.74 6.89 -8.15
CA SER A 257 27.22 7.46 -6.88
C SER A 257 26.40 8.68 -6.47
N ASP A 258 26.11 9.59 -7.40
CA ASP A 258 25.36 10.81 -7.10
C ASP A 258 23.89 10.53 -6.77
N ILE A 259 23.27 9.54 -7.42
CA ILE A 259 21.91 9.10 -7.08
C ILE A 259 21.90 8.51 -5.66
N GLN A 260 22.85 7.63 -5.34
CA GLN A 260 22.96 7.02 -4.01
C GLN A 260 23.28 8.04 -2.91
N ALA A 261 24.00 9.11 -3.24
CA ALA A 261 24.28 10.22 -2.34
C ALA A 261 23.12 11.23 -2.20
N GLY A 262 22.01 11.04 -2.95
CA GLY A 262 20.89 11.99 -2.96
C GLY A 262 21.21 13.33 -3.64
N GLN A 263 22.24 13.37 -4.47
CA GLN A 263 22.73 14.57 -5.17
C GLN A 263 22.23 14.66 -6.62
N PHE A 264 21.51 13.65 -7.09
CA PHE A 264 20.94 13.63 -8.43
C PHE A 264 19.57 14.31 -8.47
N GLU A 265 19.42 15.32 -9.34
CA GLU A 265 18.15 16.01 -9.56
C GLU A 265 17.32 15.31 -10.64
N TRP A 266 16.24 14.64 -10.23
CA TRP A 266 15.27 14.06 -11.15
C TRP A 266 14.38 15.15 -11.74
N ARG A 267 14.28 15.16 -13.07
CA ARG A 267 13.51 16.17 -13.79
C ARG A 267 12.32 15.56 -14.52
N LEU A 268 11.15 16.16 -14.32
CA LEU A 268 9.89 15.70 -14.94
C LEU A 268 9.87 15.91 -16.46
N ASP A 269 10.53 16.96 -16.95
CA ASP A 269 10.68 17.23 -18.39
C ASP A 269 11.59 16.21 -19.09
N ARG A 270 12.30 15.38 -18.31
CA ARG A 270 13.05 14.21 -18.74
C ARG A 270 12.27 12.92 -18.53
N GLU A 271 10.96 12.93 -18.78
CA GLU A 271 9.98 11.81 -18.88
C GLU A 271 10.16 10.61 -17.93
N ASP A 272 11.26 9.85 -18.05
CA ASP A 272 11.55 8.58 -17.39
C ASP A 272 12.97 8.54 -16.79
N VAL A 273 13.26 7.52 -15.99
CA VAL A 273 14.57 7.25 -15.41
C VAL A 273 15.69 7.23 -16.45
N HIS A 274 15.41 6.70 -17.63
CA HIS A 274 16.39 6.46 -18.68
C HIS A 274 16.81 7.76 -19.37
N MET A 275 15.87 8.66 -19.64
CA MET A 275 16.13 10.01 -20.17
C MET A 275 16.89 10.88 -19.18
N ASN A 276 16.57 10.78 -17.90
CA ASN A 276 17.30 11.49 -16.85
C ASN A 276 18.76 11.05 -16.81
N ILE A 277 19.03 9.73 -16.79
CA ILE A 277 20.39 9.18 -16.77
C ILE A 277 21.14 9.53 -18.07
N GLU A 278 20.49 9.40 -19.23
CA GLU A 278 21.11 9.70 -20.52
C GLU A 278 21.46 11.19 -20.68
N ALA A 279 20.59 12.09 -20.22
CA ALA A 279 20.87 13.53 -20.19
C ALA A 279 22.03 13.86 -19.25
N ALA A 280 22.01 13.34 -18.02
CA ALA A 280 23.08 13.54 -17.05
C ALA A 280 24.43 12.98 -17.55
N LEU A 281 24.40 11.85 -18.27
CA LEU A 281 25.59 11.28 -18.88
C LEU A 281 26.13 12.21 -19.97
N ARG A 282 25.27 12.70 -20.86
CA ARG A 282 25.65 13.65 -21.91
C ARG A 282 26.24 14.93 -21.35
N ASP A 283 25.67 15.47 -20.28
CA ASP A 283 26.17 16.69 -19.64
C ASP A 283 27.58 16.48 -19.05
N ARG A 284 27.89 15.27 -18.57
CA ARG A 284 29.20 14.93 -17.99
C ARG A 284 30.28 14.64 -19.02
N ILE A 285 29.97 13.82 -20.03
CA ILE A 285 30.99 13.26 -20.94
C ILE A 285 30.85 13.75 -22.38
N GLY A 286 29.87 14.60 -22.66
CA GLY A 286 29.65 15.19 -23.97
C GLY A 286 29.06 14.22 -25.00
N PRO A 287 29.30 14.46 -26.31
CA PRO A 287 28.63 13.75 -27.40
C PRO A 287 28.82 12.23 -27.42
N VAL A 288 29.90 11.70 -26.84
CA VAL A 288 30.16 10.25 -26.79
C VAL A 288 29.04 9.49 -26.04
N ALA A 289 28.35 10.16 -25.10
CA ALA A 289 27.21 9.58 -24.38
C ALA A 289 26.11 9.09 -25.32
N GLY A 290 25.89 9.78 -26.45
CA GLY A 290 24.86 9.40 -27.43
C GLY A 290 25.14 8.05 -28.11
N LYS A 291 26.38 7.54 -28.05
CA LYS A 291 26.72 6.22 -28.58
C LYS A 291 26.23 5.06 -27.70
N LEU A 292 25.91 5.31 -26.43
CA LEU A 292 25.34 4.32 -25.50
C LEU A 292 24.06 3.67 -26.04
N HIS A 293 23.22 4.43 -26.76
CA HIS A 293 21.94 3.93 -27.27
C HIS A 293 22.08 3.10 -28.56
N THR A 294 23.29 2.95 -29.12
CA THR A 294 23.50 2.16 -30.34
C THR A 294 23.08 0.71 -30.12
N ALA A 295 22.35 0.15 -31.09
CA ALA A 295 21.82 -1.22 -31.06
C ALA A 295 20.82 -1.54 -29.92
N ARG A 296 20.24 -0.50 -29.29
CA ARG A 296 19.27 -0.61 -28.19
C ARG A 296 18.03 0.23 -28.49
N SER A 297 16.93 -0.09 -27.81
CA SER A 297 15.71 0.73 -27.78
C SER A 297 15.32 1.02 -26.33
N ARG A 298 14.40 1.95 -26.12
CA ARG A 298 13.79 2.10 -24.81
C ARG A 298 12.94 0.86 -24.44
N ASN A 299 12.37 0.16 -25.42
CA ASN A 299 11.49 -1.00 -25.19
C ASN A 299 12.23 -2.18 -24.55
N ASP A 300 13.40 -2.56 -25.07
CA ASP A 300 14.19 -3.65 -24.49
C ASP A 300 14.98 -3.21 -23.27
N GLN A 301 15.36 -1.93 -23.18
CA GLN A 301 15.96 -1.34 -21.98
C GLN A 301 15.01 -1.40 -20.77
N VAL A 302 13.81 -0.84 -20.89
CA VAL A 302 12.83 -0.89 -19.77
C VAL A 302 12.42 -2.33 -19.44
N ALA A 303 12.34 -3.21 -20.44
CA ALA A 303 12.01 -4.61 -20.22
C ALA A 303 13.11 -5.34 -19.41
N VAL A 304 14.40 -5.10 -19.68
CA VAL A 304 15.47 -5.73 -18.90
C VAL A 304 15.56 -5.13 -17.50
N ASP A 305 15.39 -3.82 -17.36
CA ASP A 305 15.48 -3.14 -16.06
C ASP A 305 14.37 -3.61 -15.13
N PHE A 306 13.14 -3.66 -15.64
CA PHE A 306 12.00 -4.09 -14.87
C PHE A 306 12.07 -5.59 -14.53
N ARG A 307 12.49 -6.44 -15.48
CA ARG A 307 12.64 -7.88 -15.22
C ARG A 307 13.72 -8.17 -14.18
N LEU A 308 14.83 -7.43 -14.21
CA LEU A 308 15.86 -7.50 -13.17
C LEU A 308 15.28 -7.14 -11.79
N PHE A 309 14.55 -6.02 -11.71
CA PHE A 309 13.89 -5.60 -10.47
C PHE A 309 12.93 -6.67 -9.94
N VAL A 310 12.04 -7.20 -10.79
CA VAL A 310 11.03 -8.18 -10.35
C VAL A 310 11.69 -9.50 -9.92
N LYS A 311 12.76 -9.92 -10.58
CA LYS A 311 13.53 -11.11 -10.18
C LYS A 311 14.15 -10.92 -8.81
N GLU A 312 14.77 -9.76 -8.57
CA GLU A 312 15.36 -9.41 -7.27
C GLU A 312 14.30 -9.31 -6.17
N ALA A 313 13.17 -8.64 -6.46
CA ALA A 313 12.04 -8.51 -5.56
C ALA A 313 11.42 -9.87 -5.18
N ALA A 314 11.26 -10.78 -6.15
CA ALA A 314 10.76 -12.13 -5.91
C ALA A 314 11.68 -12.92 -4.97
N LEU A 315 13.00 -12.83 -5.20
CA LEU A 315 14.00 -13.51 -4.36
C LEU A 315 14.09 -12.89 -2.95
N GLU A 316 13.97 -11.57 -2.84
CA GLU A 316 13.92 -10.89 -1.53
C GLU A 316 12.66 -11.29 -0.75
N LEU A 317 11.49 -11.27 -1.38
CA LEU A 317 10.27 -11.74 -0.72
C LEU A 317 10.37 -13.23 -0.34
N ALA A 318 10.96 -14.07 -1.18
CA ALA A 318 11.19 -15.47 -0.83
C ALA A 318 12.07 -15.62 0.43
N ALA A 319 13.10 -14.79 0.57
CA ALA A 319 13.94 -14.77 1.76
C ALA A 319 13.17 -14.28 3.00
N LEU A 320 12.42 -13.18 2.90
CA LEU A 320 11.59 -12.67 4.00
C LEU A 320 10.48 -13.67 4.40
N THR A 321 9.89 -14.37 3.44
CA THR A 321 8.93 -15.46 3.69
C THR A 321 9.62 -16.62 4.42
N ARG A 322 10.85 -16.98 4.03
CA ARG A 322 11.66 -17.99 4.75
C ARG A 322 11.98 -17.57 6.18
N ASP A 323 12.25 -16.29 6.42
CA ASP A 323 12.52 -15.76 7.76
C ASP A 323 11.28 -15.83 8.65
N LEU A 324 10.11 -15.43 8.15
CA LEU A 324 8.86 -15.61 8.89
C LEU A 324 8.55 -17.10 9.11
N ARG A 325 8.80 -17.96 8.12
CA ARG A 325 8.65 -19.42 8.26
C ARG A 325 9.55 -19.97 9.37
N ARG A 326 10.78 -19.48 9.47
CA ARG A 326 11.72 -19.84 10.55
C ARG A 326 11.15 -19.44 11.92
N VAL A 327 10.58 -18.24 12.03
CA VAL A 327 9.90 -17.79 13.26
C VAL A 327 8.72 -18.71 13.60
N MET A 328 7.89 -19.09 12.64
CA MET A 328 6.78 -20.03 12.88
C MET A 328 7.26 -21.36 13.45
N VAL A 329 8.34 -21.92 12.87
CA VAL A 329 8.92 -23.19 13.33
C VAL A 329 9.53 -23.06 14.72
N GLN A 330 10.19 -21.93 15.02
CA GLN A 330 10.75 -21.65 16.35
C GLN A 330 9.68 -21.49 17.42
N GLU A 331 8.59 -20.77 17.12
CA GLU A 331 7.46 -20.64 18.04
C GLU A 331 6.74 -21.98 18.23
N ALA A 332 6.63 -22.80 17.18
CA ALA A 332 6.11 -24.17 17.30
C ALA A 332 6.98 -25.01 18.26
N GLU A 333 8.30 -24.99 18.10
CA GLU A 333 9.23 -25.71 18.98
C GLU A 333 9.12 -25.24 20.43
N LYS A 334 9.14 -23.91 20.65
CA LYS A 334 9.02 -23.28 21.98
C LYS A 334 7.73 -23.71 22.70
N HIS A 335 6.60 -23.72 22.00
CA HIS A 335 5.29 -24.02 22.59
C HIS A 335 5.01 -25.51 22.83
N LEU A 336 5.93 -26.40 22.45
CA LEU A 336 5.88 -27.81 22.87
C LEU A 336 6.23 -28.02 24.35
N THR A 337 6.86 -27.04 25.01
CA THR A 337 7.30 -27.17 26.41
C THR A 337 7.05 -25.93 27.27
N SER A 338 6.39 -24.88 26.73
CA SER A 338 6.27 -23.58 27.42
C SER A 338 5.26 -23.53 28.56
N ASP A 339 4.44 -24.57 28.78
CA ASP A 339 3.48 -24.65 29.88
C ASP A 339 4.00 -25.56 30.99
N GLY A 340 4.89 -25.03 31.85
CA GLY A 340 5.47 -25.79 32.96
C GLY A 340 6.22 -27.06 32.52
N GLY A 341 6.79 -27.08 31.32
CA GLY A 341 7.43 -28.25 30.70
C GLY A 341 6.51 -29.09 29.81
N SER A 342 5.25 -28.67 29.61
CA SER A 342 4.27 -29.31 28.74
C SER A 342 3.91 -28.47 27.52
N ALA A 343 3.28 -29.09 26.53
CA ALA A 343 2.84 -28.42 25.31
C ALA A 343 1.57 -27.58 25.56
N VAL A 344 1.51 -26.40 24.93
CA VAL A 344 0.33 -25.53 25.02
C VAL A 344 -0.80 -26.09 24.16
N ILE A 345 -1.96 -26.32 24.78
CA ILE A 345 -3.17 -26.77 24.11
C ILE A 345 -4.01 -25.56 23.67
N LEU A 346 -4.46 -25.58 22.43
CA LEU A 346 -5.34 -24.59 21.80
C LEU A 346 -6.67 -25.27 21.39
N PRO A 347 -7.83 -24.61 21.50
CA PRO A 347 -9.05 -25.11 20.86
C PRO A 347 -8.89 -25.09 19.34
N GLY A 348 -9.07 -26.23 18.68
CA GLY A 348 -9.21 -26.29 17.23
C GLY A 348 -10.60 -25.83 16.81
N TYR A 349 -10.69 -25.07 15.74
CA TYR A 349 -11.94 -24.48 15.26
C TYR A 349 -12.34 -24.97 13.88
N THR A 350 -13.63 -25.22 13.71
CA THR A 350 -14.29 -25.29 12.40
C THR A 350 -15.57 -24.48 12.49
N HIS A 351 -15.86 -23.61 11.51
CA HIS A 351 -16.97 -22.65 11.59
C HIS A 351 -16.91 -21.73 12.84
N LEU A 352 -15.70 -21.48 13.34
CA LEU A 352 -15.44 -20.77 14.60
C LEU A 352 -16.14 -21.40 15.83
N GLN A 353 -16.55 -22.67 15.72
CA GLN A 353 -17.00 -23.51 16.83
C GLN A 353 -15.85 -24.38 17.31
N VAL A 354 -15.76 -24.59 18.63
CA VAL A 354 -14.77 -25.49 19.22
C VAL A 354 -15.04 -26.90 18.70
N ALA A 355 -14.07 -27.46 17.99
CA ALA A 355 -14.15 -28.77 17.38
C ALA A 355 -13.38 -29.79 18.24
N GLN A 356 -12.06 -29.85 18.09
CA GLN A 356 -11.19 -30.76 18.84
C GLN A 356 -9.99 -29.99 19.42
N PRO A 357 -9.44 -30.40 20.56
CA PRO A 357 -8.21 -29.83 21.09
C PRO A 357 -7.03 -30.09 20.14
N ILE A 358 -6.19 -29.08 19.93
CA ILE A 358 -4.94 -29.17 19.17
C ILE A 358 -3.79 -28.58 19.98
N LEU A 359 -2.55 -28.77 19.54
CA LEU A 359 -1.40 -28.05 20.07
C LEU A 359 -1.29 -26.68 19.39
N LEU A 360 -0.92 -25.65 20.16
CA LEU A 360 -0.54 -24.37 19.60
C LEU A 360 0.63 -24.51 18.61
N SER A 361 1.57 -25.41 18.91
CA SER A 361 2.64 -25.78 17.98
C SER A 361 2.13 -26.32 16.65
N HIS A 362 1.03 -27.08 16.67
CA HIS A 362 0.40 -27.59 15.44
C HIS A 362 -0.21 -26.45 14.61
N TRP A 363 -0.79 -25.44 15.26
CA TRP A 363 -1.30 -24.23 14.62
C TRP A 363 -0.19 -23.42 13.93
N PHE A 364 0.95 -23.21 14.61
CA PHE A 364 2.12 -22.56 14.00
C PHE A 364 2.66 -23.33 12.79
N MET A 365 2.72 -24.67 12.88
CA MET A 365 3.16 -25.51 11.76
C MET A 365 2.22 -25.46 10.55
N ALA A 366 0.92 -25.20 10.76
CA ALA A 366 -0.02 -24.99 9.64
C ALA A 366 0.37 -23.76 8.81
N TYR A 367 0.71 -22.64 9.44
CA TYR A 367 1.18 -21.44 8.75
C TYR A 367 2.59 -21.60 8.18
N ALA A 368 3.49 -22.32 8.86
CA ALA A 368 4.80 -22.65 8.31
C ALA A 368 4.68 -23.39 6.96
N ALA A 369 3.75 -24.34 6.85
CA ALA A 369 3.50 -25.06 5.60
C ALA A 369 2.87 -24.17 4.51
N MET A 370 2.05 -23.18 4.87
CA MET A 370 1.54 -22.17 3.92
C MET A 370 2.70 -21.34 3.34
N LEU A 371 3.55 -20.81 4.22
CA LEU A 371 4.69 -19.98 3.87
C LEU A 371 5.75 -20.74 3.05
N GLU A 372 5.95 -22.04 3.32
CA GLU A 372 6.83 -22.89 2.50
C GLU A 372 6.39 -22.91 1.03
N ARG A 373 5.09 -23.06 0.77
CA ARG A 373 4.56 -23.04 -0.60
C ARG A 373 4.67 -21.65 -1.22
N ASP A 374 4.53 -20.59 -0.44
CA ASP A 374 4.67 -19.22 -0.93
C ASP A 374 6.13 -18.89 -1.29
N GLU A 375 7.09 -19.32 -0.47
CA GLU A 375 8.52 -19.25 -0.79
C GLU A 375 8.81 -19.99 -2.10
N GLY A 376 8.28 -21.21 -2.26
CA GLY A 376 8.41 -21.98 -3.50
C GLY A 376 7.88 -21.23 -4.73
N ARG A 377 6.67 -20.66 -4.64
CA ARG A 377 6.07 -19.88 -5.74
C ARG A 377 6.93 -18.68 -6.14
N LEU A 378 7.47 -17.94 -5.17
CA LEU A 378 8.32 -16.78 -5.44
C LEU A 378 9.64 -17.18 -6.10
N ARG A 379 10.27 -18.29 -5.65
CA ARG A 379 11.47 -18.84 -6.28
C ARG A 379 11.22 -19.35 -7.69
N ASP A 380 10.10 -20.05 -7.90
CA ASP A 380 9.71 -20.56 -9.21
C ASP A 380 9.42 -19.43 -10.20
N ALA A 381 8.76 -18.35 -9.75
CA ALA A 381 8.55 -17.15 -10.55
C ALA A 381 9.89 -16.52 -10.96
N ALA A 382 10.82 -16.37 -10.01
CA ALA A 382 12.16 -15.85 -10.27
C ALA A 382 12.94 -16.70 -11.28
N ALA A 383 12.80 -18.03 -11.22
CA ALA A 383 13.43 -18.96 -12.16
C ALA A 383 12.85 -18.85 -13.58
N ARG A 384 11.52 -18.66 -13.73
CA ARG A 384 10.88 -18.50 -15.05
C ARG A 384 11.17 -17.17 -15.72
N MET A 385 11.42 -16.11 -14.95
CA MET A 385 11.79 -14.81 -15.50
C MET A 385 13.27 -14.66 -15.82
N ASP A 386 14.06 -15.75 -15.74
CA ASP A 386 15.51 -15.76 -15.88
C ASP A 386 16.03 -15.69 -17.33
N GLU A 387 15.40 -14.83 -18.15
CA GLU A 387 15.77 -14.59 -19.54
C GLU A 387 15.89 -13.09 -19.86
N SER A 388 17.02 -12.69 -20.45
CA SER A 388 17.31 -11.28 -20.75
C SER A 388 16.64 -10.82 -22.06
N PRO A 389 15.80 -9.77 -22.04
CA PRO A 389 15.22 -9.20 -23.25
C PRO A 389 16.17 -8.23 -23.97
N LEU A 390 17.27 -7.82 -23.34
CA LEU A 390 18.22 -6.83 -23.89
C LEU A 390 18.78 -7.30 -25.25
N GLY A 391 18.82 -6.39 -26.21
CA GLY A 391 19.19 -6.67 -27.60
C GLY A 391 18.01 -7.03 -28.51
N SER A 392 16.78 -7.06 -27.97
CA SER A 392 15.55 -7.15 -28.78
C SER A 392 15.23 -5.84 -29.52
N SER A 393 15.92 -4.75 -29.17
CA SER A 393 15.68 -3.41 -29.70
C SER A 393 14.21 -3.04 -29.58
N ALA A 394 13.63 -2.36 -30.56
CA ALA A 394 12.25 -1.91 -30.48
C ALA A 394 11.23 -3.06 -30.57
N LEU A 395 11.50 -4.08 -31.40
CA LEU A 395 10.64 -5.25 -31.59
C LEU A 395 11.24 -6.38 -32.45
N ALA A 396 12.20 -6.07 -33.33
CA ALA A 396 12.67 -6.98 -34.39
C ALA A 396 14.14 -7.41 -34.22
N GLY A 397 14.75 -7.10 -33.07
CA GLY A 397 16.20 -7.19 -32.90
C GLY A 397 16.93 -6.02 -33.55
N THR A 398 18.24 -6.14 -33.66
CA THR A 398 19.14 -5.11 -34.17
C THR A 398 19.94 -5.64 -35.36
N PRO A 399 20.24 -4.80 -36.39
CA PRO A 399 21.11 -5.20 -37.51
C PRO A 399 22.59 -5.27 -37.12
N TRP A 400 22.94 -4.79 -35.93
CA TRP A 400 24.29 -4.84 -35.40
C TRP A 400 24.64 -6.25 -34.89
N PRO A 401 25.88 -6.72 -35.07
CA PRO A 401 26.31 -8.06 -34.63
C PRO A 401 26.57 -8.09 -33.11
N ILE A 402 25.54 -7.80 -32.31
CA ILE A 402 25.63 -7.81 -30.84
C ILE A 402 25.66 -9.25 -30.29
N ASP A 403 26.24 -9.40 -29.10
CA ASP A 403 26.20 -10.67 -28.36
C ASP A 403 25.18 -10.58 -27.20
N ARG A 404 24.02 -11.20 -27.37
CA ARG A 404 22.96 -11.24 -26.34
C ARG A 404 23.24 -12.26 -25.23
N HIS A 405 24.05 -13.29 -25.50
CA HIS A 405 24.45 -14.25 -24.46
C HIS A 405 25.41 -13.59 -23.48
N ASP A 406 26.31 -12.77 -24.01
CA ASP A 406 27.25 -12.00 -23.22
C ASP A 406 26.55 -11.01 -22.26
N THR A 407 25.61 -10.20 -22.75
CA THR A 407 24.87 -9.28 -21.88
C THR A 407 23.96 -10.01 -20.90
N ALA A 408 23.33 -11.12 -21.29
CA ALA A 408 22.57 -11.97 -20.38
C ALA A 408 23.44 -12.48 -19.23
N ALA A 409 24.61 -13.05 -19.53
CA ALA A 409 25.55 -13.55 -18.54
C ALA A 409 26.06 -12.43 -17.61
N ALA A 410 26.41 -11.27 -18.17
CA ALA A 410 26.87 -10.10 -17.39
C ALA A 410 25.81 -9.57 -16.41
N LEU A 411 24.53 -9.74 -16.74
CA LEU A 411 23.39 -9.33 -15.91
C LEU A 411 22.87 -10.44 -14.99
N GLY A 412 23.49 -11.64 -15.01
CA GLY A 412 23.09 -12.77 -14.19
C GLY A 412 21.80 -13.46 -14.65
N PHE A 413 21.48 -13.36 -15.93
CA PHE A 413 20.43 -14.16 -16.57
C PHE A 413 20.98 -15.48 -17.11
N ALA A 414 20.16 -16.53 -17.13
CA ALA A 414 20.56 -17.83 -17.69
C ALA A 414 20.77 -17.77 -19.21
N ARG A 415 19.97 -16.98 -19.93
CA ARG A 415 20.01 -16.87 -21.39
C ARG A 415 19.28 -15.61 -21.89
N PRO A 416 19.44 -15.22 -23.16
CA PRO A 416 18.57 -14.22 -23.78
C PRO A 416 17.18 -14.80 -24.13
N THR A 417 16.16 -13.94 -24.20
CA THR A 417 14.83 -14.33 -24.71
C THR A 417 14.92 -14.83 -26.15
N ALA A 418 14.11 -15.83 -26.49
CA ALA A 418 14.17 -16.48 -27.81
C ALA A 418 13.55 -15.66 -28.95
N ASN A 419 12.67 -14.70 -28.64
CA ASN A 419 11.94 -13.91 -29.64
C ASN A 419 11.91 -12.42 -29.23
N SER A 420 12.18 -11.53 -30.16
CA SER A 420 12.27 -10.09 -29.88
C SER A 420 10.92 -9.41 -29.68
N LEU A 421 9.84 -9.89 -30.33
CA LEU A 421 8.49 -9.38 -30.11
C LEU A 421 8.03 -9.70 -28.68
N ASP A 422 8.27 -10.95 -28.26
CA ASP A 422 7.99 -11.41 -26.90
C ASP A 422 8.87 -10.68 -25.87
N GLY A 423 10.17 -10.54 -26.15
CA GLY A 423 11.12 -9.90 -25.25
C GLY A 423 10.73 -8.49 -24.82
N VAL A 424 10.11 -7.71 -25.71
CA VAL A 424 9.63 -6.35 -25.40
C VAL A 424 8.17 -6.28 -24.96
N GLY A 425 7.35 -7.25 -25.40
CA GLY A 425 5.90 -7.23 -25.19
C GLY A 425 5.41 -8.01 -23.97
N SER A 426 6.13 -9.02 -23.51
CA SER A 426 5.68 -9.90 -22.42
C SER A 426 5.71 -9.20 -21.04
N ARG A 427 4.70 -9.49 -20.21
CA ARG A 427 4.61 -9.12 -18.79
C ARG A 427 4.29 -10.28 -17.87
N ASP A 428 4.46 -11.51 -18.36
CA ASP A 428 4.14 -12.73 -17.62
C ASP A 428 4.92 -12.82 -16.31
N PHE A 429 6.18 -12.38 -16.30
CA PHE A 429 7.01 -12.34 -15.10
C PHE A 429 6.43 -11.45 -13.98
N ALA A 430 5.85 -10.30 -14.35
CA ALA A 430 5.25 -9.37 -13.41
C ALA A 430 3.88 -9.87 -12.92
N LEU A 431 3.08 -10.48 -13.82
CA LEU A 431 1.82 -11.14 -13.48
C LEU A 431 2.03 -12.29 -12.49
N GLU A 432 3.03 -13.13 -12.75
CA GLU A 432 3.34 -14.27 -11.90
C GLU A 432 3.86 -13.84 -10.52
N PHE A 433 4.70 -12.80 -10.47
CA PHE A 433 5.11 -12.17 -9.21
C PHE A 433 3.91 -11.64 -8.42
N LEU A 434 3.01 -10.89 -9.06
CA LEU A 434 1.80 -10.37 -8.42
C LEU A 434 0.86 -11.49 -7.94
N ALA A 435 0.75 -12.58 -8.69
CA ALA A 435 -0.01 -13.76 -8.29
C ALA A 435 0.58 -14.43 -7.05
N ALA A 436 1.90 -14.58 -6.98
CA ALA A 436 2.59 -15.09 -5.79
C ALA A 436 2.37 -14.18 -4.57
N CYS A 437 2.50 -12.86 -4.74
CA CYS A 437 2.21 -11.86 -3.70
C CYS A 437 0.75 -11.93 -3.22
N ALA A 438 -0.21 -12.10 -4.12
CA ALA A 438 -1.63 -12.22 -3.78
C ALA A 438 -1.90 -13.47 -2.93
N VAL A 439 -1.34 -14.63 -3.29
CA VAL A 439 -1.50 -15.86 -2.49
C VAL A 439 -0.85 -15.70 -1.11
N LEU A 440 0.35 -15.12 -1.05
CA LEU A 440 1.04 -14.82 0.21
C LEU A 440 0.17 -13.93 1.12
N MET A 441 -0.36 -12.83 0.59
CA MET A 441 -1.20 -11.92 1.37
C MET A 441 -2.56 -12.53 1.76
N ALA A 442 -3.06 -13.50 1.01
CA ALA A 442 -4.23 -14.28 1.42
C ALA A 442 -3.93 -15.21 2.61
N HIS A 443 -2.73 -15.81 2.68
CA HIS A 443 -2.33 -16.57 3.86
C HIS A 443 -2.07 -15.65 5.07
N LEU A 444 -1.39 -14.53 4.86
CA LEU A 444 -1.16 -13.55 5.92
C LEU A 444 -2.46 -12.94 6.44
N SER A 445 -3.47 -12.71 5.59
CA SER A 445 -4.77 -12.22 6.05
C SER A 445 -5.52 -13.23 6.92
N ARG A 446 -5.33 -14.54 6.70
CA ARG A 446 -5.87 -15.60 7.59
C ARG A 446 -5.17 -15.59 8.95
N LEU A 447 -3.84 -15.48 8.95
CA LEU A 447 -3.05 -15.30 10.17
C LEU A 447 -3.50 -14.04 10.93
N SER A 448 -3.75 -12.94 10.19
CA SER A 448 -4.27 -11.70 10.74
C SER A 448 -5.62 -11.88 11.41
N GLU A 449 -6.57 -12.57 10.75
CA GLU A 449 -7.90 -12.84 11.30
C GLU A 449 -7.82 -13.54 12.65
N GLU A 450 -7.03 -14.61 12.72
CA GLU A 450 -6.88 -15.39 13.95
C GLU A 450 -6.12 -14.60 15.02
N THR A 451 -5.10 -13.81 14.64
CA THR A 451 -4.40 -12.93 15.58
C THR A 451 -5.36 -11.90 16.19
N VAL A 452 -6.21 -11.27 15.36
CA VAL A 452 -7.24 -10.32 15.82
C VAL A 452 -8.19 -11.02 16.78
N LEU A 453 -8.78 -12.15 16.37
CA LEU A 453 -9.75 -12.90 17.19
C LEU A 453 -9.13 -13.36 18.52
N TYR A 454 -7.95 -13.96 18.48
CA TYR A 454 -7.27 -14.50 19.66
C TYR A 454 -6.81 -13.43 20.64
N SER A 455 -6.63 -12.18 20.17
CA SER A 455 -6.30 -11.03 21.01
C SER A 455 -7.50 -10.28 21.61
N THR A 456 -8.73 -10.68 21.26
CA THR A 456 -9.95 -10.10 21.85
C THR A 456 -10.07 -10.42 23.34
N PHE A 457 -10.90 -9.66 24.06
CA PHE A 457 -11.25 -9.96 25.44
C PHE A 457 -12.03 -11.28 25.56
N GLU A 458 -12.88 -11.57 24.58
CA GLU A 458 -13.75 -12.75 24.55
C GLU A 458 -12.97 -14.06 24.39
N PHE A 459 -11.91 -14.06 23.58
CA PHE A 459 -11.01 -15.20 23.45
C PHE A 459 -9.91 -15.17 24.51
N GLY A 460 -9.17 -14.06 24.61
CA GLY A 460 -8.11 -13.88 25.58
C GLY A 460 -6.94 -14.87 25.44
N PHE A 461 -6.71 -15.41 24.25
CA PHE A 461 -5.68 -16.43 24.00
C PHE A 461 -4.29 -15.84 23.82
N LEU A 462 -4.23 -14.62 23.28
CA LEU A 462 -3.00 -13.99 22.83
C LEU A 462 -2.92 -12.55 23.35
N THR A 463 -1.80 -12.19 23.95
CA THR A 463 -1.44 -10.79 24.24
C THR A 463 -0.34 -10.36 23.29
N LEU A 464 -0.63 -9.37 22.46
CA LEU A 464 0.34 -8.79 21.54
C LEU A 464 1.28 -7.79 22.26
N PRO A 465 2.52 -7.62 21.78
CA PRO A 465 3.47 -6.70 22.38
C PRO A 465 3.10 -5.24 22.10
N ASP A 466 3.32 -4.36 23.08
CA ASP A 466 2.99 -2.93 22.97
C ASP A 466 3.61 -2.27 21.73
N SER A 467 4.84 -2.67 21.37
CA SER A 467 5.56 -2.17 20.20
C SER A 467 4.88 -2.45 18.85
N HIS A 468 3.91 -3.36 18.78
CA HIS A 468 3.22 -3.76 17.55
C HIS A 468 1.68 -3.59 17.68
N THR A 469 1.24 -2.88 18.71
CA THR A 469 -0.18 -2.54 18.93
C THR A 469 -0.31 -1.05 19.18
N THR A 470 -1.52 -0.51 18.99
CA THR A 470 -1.84 0.84 19.46
C THR A 470 -2.79 0.80 20.64
N GLY A 471 -2.76 1.86 21.45
CA GLY A 471 -3.71 2.06 22.54
C GLY A 471 -4.88 2.94 22.11
N SER A 472 -5.86 3.10 23.02
CA SER A 472 -6.86 4.16 22.93
C SER A 472 -6.50 5.30 23.90
N SER A 473 -6.63 6.55 23.44
CA SER A 473 -6.45 7.72 24.31
C SER A 473 -7.52 7.84 25.41
N ILE A 474 -8.66 7.14 25.26
CA ILE A 474 -9.79 7.15 26.21
C ILE A 474 -9.86 5.86 27.04
N MET A 475 -9.42 4.73 26.47
CA MET A 475 -9.59 3.39 27.08
C MET A 475 -8.23 2.73 27.33
N PRO A 476 -7.62 2.90 28.52
CA PRO A 476 -6.25 2.47 28.80
C PRO A 476 -6.04 0.94 28.76
N GLN A 477 -7.09 0.15 28.91
CA GLN A 477 -7.06 -1.31 28.81
C GLN A 477 -7.04 -1.84 27.37
N LYS A 478 -7.37 -1.01 26.37
CA LYS A 478 -7.58 -1.46 24.98
C LYS A 478 -6.26 -1.48 24.21
N LYS A 479 -5.83 -2.69 23.79
CA LYS A 479 -4.75 -2.88 22.80
C LYS A 479 -5.35 -3.28 21.45
N ASN A 480 -5.05 -2.51 20.42
CA ASN A 480 -5.58 -2.75 19.07
C ASN A 480 -4.55 -3.54 18.23
N PRO A 481 -4.94 -4.64 17.56
CA PRO A 481 -4.07 -5.45 16.71
C PRO A 481 -3.84 -4.81 15.32
N ASP A 482 -3.47 -3.52 15.27
CA ASP A 482 -3.42 -2.69 14.05
C ASP A 482 -2.58 -3.30 12.93
N VAL A 483 -1.44 -3.93 13.27
CA VAL A 483 -0.59 -4.63 12.29
C VAL A 483 -1.38 -5.70 11.54
N SER A 484 -2.18 -6.49 12.26
CA SER A 484 -2.98 -7.56 11.67
C SER A 484 -4.20 -7.00 10.91
N GLU A 485 -4.86 -5.97 11.43
CA GLU A 485 -5.96 -5.32 10.72
C GLU A 485 -5.49 -4.70 9.39
N LEU A 486 -4.35 -4.00 9.40
CA LEU A 486 -3.74 -3.41 8.21
C LEU A 486 -3.24 -4.48 7.24
N ALA A 487 -2.61 -5.56 7.69
CA ALA A 487 -2.19 -6.66 6.82
C ALA A 487 -3.39 -7.29 6.08
N ARG A 488 -4.47 -7.57 6.82
CA ARG A 488 -5.74 -8.05 6.24
C ARG A 488 -6.33 -7.04 5.25
N GLY A 489 -6.38 -5.76 5.58
CA GLY A 489 -6.88 -4.72 4.66
C GLY A 489 -6.01 -4.53 3.40
N LYS A 490 -4.69 -4.56 3.56
CA LYS A 490 -3.71 -4.41 2.47
C LYS A 490 -3.72 -5.59 1.50
N SER A 491 -4.20 -6.77 1.90
CA SER A 491 -4.39 -7.89 0.98
C SER A 491 -5.27 -7.53 -0.22
N GLY A 492 -6.36 -6.77 0.00
CA GLY A 492 -7.24 -6.31 -1.07
C GLY A 492 -6.54 -5.40 -2.09
N ARG A 493 -5.59 -4.57 -1.64
CA ARG A 493 -4.78 -3.72 -2.53
C ARG A 493 -3.86 -4.56 -3.42
N VAL A 494 -3.17 -5.55 -2.85
CA VAL A 494 -2.30 -6.48 -3.60
C VAL A 494 -3.11 -7.30 -4.61
N PHE A 495 -4.33 -7.72 -4.27
CA PHE A 495 -5.23 -8.40 -5.22
C PHE A 495 -5.64 -7.46 -6.36
N GLY A 496 -5.93 -6.19 -6.04
CA GLY A 496 -6.24 -5.15 -7.01
C GLY A 496 -5.10 -4.92 -7.99
N ASN A 497 -3.85 -4.90 -7.53
CA ASN A 497 -2.67 -4.73 -8.38
C ASN A 497 -2.54 -5.86 -9.41
N LEU A 498 -2.76 -7.13 -9.00
CA LEU A 498 -2.81 -8.27 -9.93
C LEU A 498 -3.92 -8.11 -10.97
N MET A 499 -5.13 -7.77 -10.53
CA MET A 499 -6.26 -7.59 -11.45
C MET A 499 -6.07 -6.42 -12.40
N GLY A 500 -5.42 -5.34 -11.94
CA GLY A 500 -5.01 -4.20 -12.75
C GLY A 500 -4.11 -4.64 -13.90
N LEU A 501 -3.00 -5.31 -13.60
CA LEU A 501 -2.06 -5.73 -14.65
C LEU A 501 -2.66 -6.79 -15.59
N LEU A 502 -3.46 -7.74 -15.08
CA LEU A 502 -4.20 -8.68 -15.94
C LEU A 502 -5.09 -7.94 -16.94
N THR A 503 -5.75 -6.88 -16.50
CA THR A 503 -6.63 -6.06 -17.33
C THR A 503 -5.85 -5.24 -18.35
N VAL A 504 -4.69 -4.69 -17.97
CA VAL A 504 -3.77 -3.99 -18.87
C VAL A 504 -3.27 -4.92 -19.97
N VAL A 505 -2.84 -6.14 -19.64
CA VAL A 505 -2.30 -7.09 -20.62
C VAL A 505 -3.41 -7.62 -21.55
N LYS A 506 -4.63 -7.83 -21.04
CA LYS A 506 -5.74 -8.43 -21.79
C LYS A 506 -6.07 -7.67 -23.08
N GLY A 507 -5.82 -8.33 -24.22
CA GLY A 507 -6.19 -7.82 -25.54
C GLY A 507 -5.28 -6.71 -26.06
N THR A 508 -4.13 -6.45 -25.42
CA THR A 508 -3.09 -5.59 -26.00
C THR A 508 -2.45 -6.29 -27.21
N PRO A 509 -2.34 -5.62 -28.37
CA PRO A 509 -1.73 -6.22 -29.54
C PRO A 509 -0.20 -6.32 -29.37
N LEU A 510 0.46 -7.24 -30.06
CA LEU A 510 1.93 -7.24 -30.09
C LEU A 510 2.47 -5.98 -30.80
N ALA A 511 3.65 -5.47 -30.44
CA ALA A 511 4.60 -5.99 -29.44
C ALA A 511 4.64 -5.13 -28.16
N TYR A 512 5.19 -3.92 -28.24
CA TYR A 512 5.17 -2.94 -27.13
C TYR A 512 4.05 -1.91 -27.37
N ASN A 513 3.29 -1.61 -26.32
CA ASN A 513 2.31 -0.52 -26.29
C ASN A 513 2.54 0.31 -25.03
N LYS A 514 2.15 1.58 -25.08
CA LYS A 514 2.36 2.51 -23.95
C LYS A 514 1.55 2.11 -22.71
N ASP A 515 0.48 1.33 -22.88
CA ASP A 515 -0.27 0.66 -21.81
C ASP A 515 0.66 -0.12 -20.86
N LEU A 516 1.75 -0.70 -21.37
CA LEU A 516 2.74 -1.42 -20.58
C LEU A 516 3.62 -0.51 -19.71
N GLN A 517 3.35 0.79 -19.62
CA GLN A 517 3.93 1.68 -18.60
C GLN A 517 3.28 1.48 -17.23
N GLU A 518 2.02 1.02 -17.19
CA GLU A 518 1.21 0.74 -15.98
C GLU A 518 1.66 -0.52 -15.22
N ASP A 519 2.73 -1.19 -15.68
CA ASP A 519 3.24 -2.44 -15.11
C ASP A 519 4.01 -2.24 -13.79
N LYS A 520 4.55 -1.05 -13.52
CA LYS A 520 5.53 -0.82 -12.44
C LYS A 520 4.88 -0.50 -11.11
N GLU A 521 3.93 0.44 -11.07
CA GLU A 521 3.39 0.98 -9.82
C GLU A 521 2.75 -0.11 -8.95
N GLY A 522 1.93 -0.97 -9.55
CA GLY A 522 1.29 -2.08 -8.84
C GLY A 522 2.29 -3.14 -8.34
N VAL A 523 3.36 -3.38 -9.10
CA VAL A 523 4.45 -4.29 -8.69
C VAL A 523 5.26 -3.71 -7.54
N PHE A 524 5.63 -2.45 -7.64
CA PHE A 524 6.32 -1.68 -6.60
C PHE A 524 5.52 -1.65 -5.29
N ASP A 525 4.24 -1.28 -5.34
CA ASP A 525 3.37 -1.25 -4.16
C ASP A 525 3.19 -2.65 -3.55
N SER A 526 3.07 -3.69 -4.38
CA SER A 526 2.91 -5.06 -3.90
C SER A 526 4.17 -5.57 -3.21
N PHE A 527 5.36 -5.29 -3.77
CA PHE A 527 6.62 -5.60 -3.15
C PHE A 527 6.76 -4.90 -1.78
N ASP A 528 6.59 -3.58 -1.74
CA ASP A 528 6.75 -2.79 -0.51
C ASP A 528 5.76 -3.26 0.57
N THR A 529 4.52 -3.55 0.18
CA THR A 529 3.47 -4.07 1.07
C THR A 529 3.83 -5.44 1.64
N CYS A 530 4.22 -6.40 0.80
CA CYS A 530 4.55 -7.75 1.27
C CYS A 530 5.79 -7.73 2.15
N ALA A 531 6.83 -6.97 1.77
CA ALA A 531 8.09 -6.90 2.50
C ALA A 531 7.89 -6.37 3.93
N ILE A 532 7.16 -5.27 4.10
CA ILE A 532 6.91 -4.72 5.44
C ILE A 532 6.01 -5.62 6.28
N THR A 533 4.98 -6.23 5.69
CA THR A 533 4.08 -7.13 6.41
C THR A 533 4.81 -8.37 6.92
N LEU A 534 5.66 -9.00 6.09
CA LEU A 534 6.48 -10.14 6.49
C LEU A 534 7.40 -9.81 7.67
N ARG A 535 8.11 -8.67 7.60
CA ARG A 535 9.02 -8.22 8.66
C ARG A 535 8.28 -7.96 9.98
N LEU A 536 7.14 -7.26 9.92
CA LEU A 536 6.32 -6.98 11.10
C LEU A 536 5.84 -8.27 11.78
N TYR A 537 5.40 -9.27 11.03
CA TYR A 537 5.01 -10.56 11.63
C TYR A 537 6.20 -11.31 12.23
N ALA A 538 7.36 -11.30 11.55
CA ALA A 538 8.57 -11.95 12.04
C ALA A 538 9.05 -11.33 13.36
N GLU A 539 8.88 -10.01 13.53
CA GLU A 539 9.24 -9.29 14.75
C GLU A 539 8.18 -9.41 15.88
N MET A 540 6.90 -9.47 15.53
CA MET A 540 5.77 -9.46 16.47
C MET A 540 5.56 -10.80 17.17
N LEU A 541 5.59 -11.89 16.41
CA LEU A 541 5.19 -13.22 16.93
C LEU A 541 6.06 -13.71 18.10
N PRO A 542 7.41 -13.61 18.07
CA PRO A 542 8.25 -14.07 19.17
C PRO A 542 8.02 -13.32 20.49
N LYS A 543 7.55 -12.06 20.39
CA LYS A 543 7.28 -11.15 21.51
C LYS A 543 5.85 -11.30 22.05
N SER A 544 5.01 -12.07 21.38
CA SER A 544 3.61 -12.27 21.77
C SER A 544 3.52 -13.32 22.89
N VAL A 545 2.54 -13.14 23.79
CA VAL A 545 2.35 -14.01 24.96
C VAL A 545 1.06 -14.79 24.81
N TRP A 546 1.16 -16.12 24.81
CA TRP A 546 0.02 -17.02 24.76
C TRP A 546 -0.43 -17.42 26.18
N ASN A 547 -1.72 -17.30 26.45
CA ASN A 547 -2.32 -17.59 27.75
C ASN A 547 -2.73 -19.07 27.84
N ALA A 548 -1.76 -19.94 28.16
CA ALA A 548 -1.94 -21.40 28.14
C ALA A 548 -3.12 -21.91 28.98
N GLU A 549 -3.36 -21.33 30.16
CA GLU A 549 -4.50 -21.68 30.99
C GLU A 549 -5.83 -21.35 30.30
N THR A 550 -5.94 -20.14 29.72
CA THR A 550 -7.14 -19.68 29.00
C THR A 550 -7.41 -20.56 27.77
N THR A 551 -6.38 -20.86 26.97
CA THR A 551 -6.53 -21.68 25.77
C THR A 551 -6.91 -23.11 26.14
N ARG A 552 -6.28 -23.70 27.15
CA ARG A 552 -6.63 -25.04 27.64
C ARG A 552 -8.07 -25.10 28.16
N ALA A 553 -8.50 -24.12 28.95
CA ALA A 553 -9.86 -24.04 29.45
C ALA A 553 -10.87 -23.90 28.31
N ALA A 554 -10.57 -23.12 27.28
CA ALA A 554 -11.42 -23.00 26.10
C ALA A 554 -11.46 -24.29 25.27
N ALA A 555 -10.34 -25.01 25.15
CA ALA A 555 -10.26 -26.31 24.47
C ALA A 555 -11.11 -27.39 25.16
N ALA A 556 -11.33 -27.30 26.48
CA ALA A 556 -12.17 -28.22 27.23
C ALA A 556 -13.68 -27.93 27.12
N ARG A 557 -14.08 -26.78 26.55
CA ARG A 557 -15.49 -26.41 26.37
C ARG A 557 -16.11 -27.11 25.18
N GLY A 558 -17.45 -27.02 25.09
CA GLY A 558 -18.20 -27.45 23.91
C GLY A 558 -18.21 -28.95 23.66
N TYR A 559 -17.90 -29.77 24.68
CA TYR A 559 -17.80 -31.23 24.54
C TYR A 559 -16.79 -31.66 23.48
N SER A 560 -15.68 -30.94 23.35
CA SER A 560 -14.65 -31.15 22.34
C SER A 560 -14.03 -32.56 22.32
N THR A 561 -14.15 -33.29 23.43
CA THR A 561 -13.69 -34.68 23.58
C THR A 561 -14.79 -35.73 23.34
N ALA A 562 -16.01 -35.31 22.94
CA ALA A 562 -17.10 -36.25 22.63
C ALA A 562 -16.72 -37.21 21.50
N THR A 563 -16.00 -36.73 20.47
CA THR A 563 -15.55 -37.58 19.37
C THR A 563 -14.59 -38.67 19.86
N ASP A 564 -13.76 -38.37 20.87
CA ASP A 564 -12.86 -39.37 21.46
C ASP A 564 -13.65 -40.53 22.13
N LEU A 565 -14.81 -40.24 22.72
CA LEU A 565 -15.69 -41.26 23.28
C LEU A 565 -16.33 -42.14 22.20
N ALA A 566 -16.70 -41.54 21.06
CA ALA A 566 -17.20 -42.28 19.91
C ALA A 566 -16.11 -43.16 19.30
N ASP A 567 -14.89 -42.63 19.16
CA ASP A 567 -13.71 -43.38 18.72
C ASP A 567 -13.39 -44.55 19.66
N LEU A 568 -13.56 -44.37 20.97
CA LEU A 568 -13.37 -45.43 21.97
C LEU A 568 -14.35 -46.58 21.75
N LEU A 569 -15.65 -46.28 21.61
CA LEU A 569 -16.66 -47.29 21.31
C LEU A 569 -16.36 -48.00 19.98
N ALA A 570 -15.96 -47.24 18.96
CA ALA A 570 -15.59 -47.79 17.67
C ALA A 570 -14.39 -48.75 17.73
N ARG A 571 -13.37 -48.42 18.53
CA ARG A 571 -12.23 -49.30 18.79
C ARG A 571 -12.63 -50.60 19.50
N GLN A 572 -13.74 -50.60 20.24
CA GLN A 572 -14.30 -51.79 20.90
C GLN A 572 -15.28 -52.56 20.01
N GLY A 573 -15.39 -52.20 18.73
CA GLY A 573 -16.19 -52.92 17.73
C GLY A 573 -17.59 -52.38 17.48
N VAL A 574 -17.99 -51.30 18.14
CA VAL A 574 -19.28 -50.63 17.87
C VAL A 574 -19.20 -49.90 16.51
N PRO A 575 -20.14 -50.08 15.58
CA PRO A 575 -20.16 -49.28 14.35
C PRO A 575 -20.14 -47.78 14.65
N PHE A 576 -19.29 -47.00 13.95
CA PHE A 576 -19.08 -45.59 14.31
C PHE A 576 -20.36 -44.74 14.32
N ARG A 577 -21.34 -45.02 13.44
CA ARG A 577 -22.63 -44.31 13.45
C ARG A 577 -23.41 -44.55 14.75
N GLU A 578 -23.42 -45.80 15.23
CA GLU A 578 -24.05 -46.17 16.48
C GLU A 578 -23.32 -45.55 17.67
N ALA A 579 -21.98 -45.61 17.67
CA ALA A 579 -21.16 -44.93 18.68
C ALA A 579 -21.43 -43.41 18.73
N HIS A 580 -21.53 -42.77 17.56
CA HIS A 580 -21.84 -41.35 17.45
C HIS A 580 -23.24 -41.02 17.96
N GLU A 581 -24.27 -41.84 17.66
CA GLU A 581 -25.63 -41.67 18.19
C GLU A 581 -25.68 -41.78 19.72
N VAL A 582 -25.00 -42.79 20.28
CA VAL A 582 -24.86 -42.96 21.74
C VAL A 582 -24.26 -41.72 22.38
N VAL A 583 -23.13 -41.25 21.84
CA VAL A 583 -22.42 -40.07 22.37
C VAL A 583 -23.23 -38.79 22.16
N GLY A 584 -23.91 -38.63 21.04
CA GLY A 584 -24.82 -37.49 20.79
C GLY A 584 -25.94 -37.42 21.83
N GLY A 585 -26.48 -38.58 22.23
CA GLY A 585 -27.43 -38.69 23.34
C GLY A 585 -26.85 -38.20 24.67
N LEU A 586 -25.63 -38.64 25.01
CA LEU A 586 -24.91 -38.24 26.22
C LEU A 586 -24.60 -36.73 26.24
N VAL A 587 -24.12 -36.16 25.13
CA VAL A 587 -23.92 -34.71 24.98
C VAL A 587 -25.23 -33.96 25.20
N GLY A 588 -26.35 -34.47 24.68
CA GLY A 588 -27.68 -33.91 24.93
C GLY A 588 -28.09 -33.92 26.40
N VAL A 589 -27.78 -34.99 27.15
CA VAL A 589 -28.03 -35.08 28.60
C VAL A 589 -27.16 -34.10 29.37
N ALA A 590 -25.85 -34.07 29.08
CA ALA A 590 -24.89 -33.17 29.71
C ALA A 590 -25.29 -31.71 29.49
N SER A 591 -25.60 -31.35 28.24
CA SER A 591 -26.03 -29.99 27.87
C SER A 591 -27.31 -29.54 28.56
N ARG A 592 -28.36 -30.36 28.58
CA ARG A 592 -29.62 -30.01 29.28
C ARG A 592 -29.46 -29.86 30.78
N SER A 593 -28.46 -30.54 31.37
CA SER A 593 -28.20 -30.49 32.81
C SER A 593 -27.10 -29.50 33.20
N GLY A 594 -26.54 -28.75 32.23
CA GLY A 594 -25.46 -27.79 32.48
C GLY A 594 -24.16 -28.44 32.96
N ARG A 595 -23.96 -29.73 32.67
CA ARG A 595 -22.80 -30.54 33.08
C ARG A 595 -21.91 -30.86 31.89
N GLN A 596 -20.65 -31.18 32.16
CA GLN A 596 -19.68 -31.74 31.22
C GLN A 596 -19.83 -33.25 31.10
N LEU A 597 -19.27 -33.85 30.04
CA LEU A 597 -19.35 -35.31 29.82
C LEU A 597 -18.71 -36.11 30.96
N TRP A 598 -17.61 -35.61 31.55
CA TRP A 598 -16.92 -36.26 32.67
C TRP A 598 -17.66 -36.14 34.02
N GLU A 599 -18.75 -35.36 34.09
CA GLU A 599 -19.60 -35.22 35.28
C GLU A 599 -20.84 -36.13 35.24
N LEU A 600 -20.99 -36.93 34.19
CA LEU A 600 -22.07 -37.91 34.08
C LEU A 600 -21.79 -39.12 34.99
N THR A 601 -22.83 -39.59 35.67
CA THR A 601 -22.73 -40.69 36.62
C THR A 601 -22.56 -42.03 35.92
N ASP A 602 -22.06 -43.02 36.65
CA ASP A 602 -21.87 -44.39 36.15
C ASP A 602 -23.19 -45.00 35.63
N ALA A 603 -24.30 -44.67 36.29
CA ALA A 603 -25.64 -45.08 35.88
C ALA A 603 -26.07 -44.43 34.56
N GLU A 604 -25.83 -43.14 34.38
CA GLU A 604 -26.14 -42.41 33.14
C GLU A 604 -25.30 -42.93 31.96
N MET A 605 -24.00 -43.18 32.18
CA MET A 605 -23.09 -43.69 31.16
C MET A 605 -23.46 -45.12 30.73
N LYS A 606 -23.70 -46.02 31.70
CA LYS A 606 -24.12 -47.42 31.41
C LYS A 606 -25.49 -47.51 30.78
N ALA A 607 -26.40 -46.59 31.09
CA ALA A 607 -27.70 -46.51 30.44
C ALA A 607 -27.58 -46.15 28.96
N ALA A 608 -26.55 -45.39 28.57
CA ALA A 608 -26.29 -45.08 27.16
C ALA A 608 -25.62 -46.24 26.41
N HIS A 609 -24.61 -46.89 27.01
CA HIS A 609 -24.00 -48.10 26.43
C HIS A 609 -23.22 -48.91 27.49
N PRO A 610 -23.27 -50.26 27.49
CA PRO A 610 -22.65 -51.10 28.53
C PRO A 610 -21.12 -51.00 28.63
N LEU A 611 -20.46 -50.55 27.55
CA LEU A 611 -19.00 -50.32 27.54
C LEU A 611 -18.58 -48.98 28.17
N LEU A 612 -19.53 -48.15 28.61
CA LEU A 612 -19.25 -46.83 29.18
C LEU A 612 -19.34 -46.85 30.70
N SER A 613 -18.51 -46.02 31.33
CA SER A 613 -18.48 -45.79 32.77
C SER A 613 -18.10 -44.33 33.05
N ALA A 614 -18.31 -43.88 34.29
CA ALA A 614 -17.83 -42.59 34.76
C ALA A 614 -16.30 -42.51 34.72
N GLU A 615 -15.59 -43.64 34.92
CA GLU A 615 -14.14 -43.71 34.75
C GLU A 615 -13.71 -43.47 33.29
N VAL A 616 -14.41 -44.08 32.33
CA VAL A 616 -14.18 -43.81 30.90
C VAL A 616 -14.42 -42.33 30.59
N ALA A 617 -15.52 -41.75 31.09
CA ALA A 617 -15.82 -40.33 30.90
C ALA A 617 -14.75 -39.41 31.50
N ALA A 618 -14.25 -39.73 32.70
CA ALA A 618 -13.19 -38.98 33.38
C ALA A 618 -11.83 -39.04 32.66
N SER A 619 -11.60 -40.09 31.86
CA SER A 619 -10.37 -40.24 31.05
C SER A 619 -10.34 -39.35 29.79
N LEU A 620 -11.46 -38.72 29.41
CA LEU A 620 -11.60 -37.88 28.22
C LEU A 620 -11.06 -36.46 28.45
N THR A 621 -9.78 -36.34 28.79
CA THR A 621 -9.13 -35.03 28.95
C THR A 621 -8.67 -34.47 27.60
N VAL A 622 -8.46 -33.15 27.56
CA VAL A 622 -7.91 -32.49 26.35
C VAL A 622 -6.51 -33.02 26.00
N GLU A 623 -5.70 -33.40 27.00
CA GLU A 623 -4.39 -34.03 26.80
C GLU A 623 -4.53 -35.41 26.15
N ALA A 624 -5.48 -36.22 26.63
CA ALA A 624 -5.73 -37.55 26.07
C ALA A 624 -6.19 -37.44 24.62
N SER A 625 -7.07 -36.48 24.32
CA SER A 625 -7.53 -36.20 22.95
C SER A 625 -6.38 -35.82 22.03
N VAL A 626 -5.54 -34.85 22.42
CA VAL A 626 -4.35 -34.44 21.65
C VAL A 626 -3.39 -35.62 21.44
N LYS A 627 -3.06 -36.37 22.50
CA LYS A 627 -2.18 -37.54 22.42
C LYS A 627 -2.71 -38.64 21.49
N GLY A 628 -4.03 -38.76 21.36
CA GLY A 628 -4.68 -39.76 20.52
C GLY A 628 -4.58 -39.51 19.01
N ARG A 629 -4.22 -38.29 18.57
CA ARG A 629 -4.16 -37.90 17.15
C ARG A 629 -2.81 -38.24 16.51
N LEU A 630 -2.52 -39.54 16.41
CA LEU A 630 -1.23 -40.10 16.00
C LEU A 630 -1.03 -40.26 14.48
N SER A 631 -2.04 -39.98 13.66
CA SER A 631 -1.88 -40.05 12.20
C SER A 631 -0.81 -39.07 11.72
N HIS A 632 -0.19 -39.34 10.56
CA HIS A 632 0.72 -38.39 9.93
C HIS A 632 0.04 -37.02 9.76
N GLY A 633 0.74 -35.95 10.13
CA GLY A 633 0.18 -34.60 10.17
C GLY A 633 -0.81 -34.36 11.32
N GLY A 634 -0.94 -35.27 12.27
CA GLY A 634 -1.78 -35.11 13.46
C GLY A 634 -1.15 -34.20 14.52
N THR A 635 -1.96 -33.81 15.50
CA THR A 635 -1.55 -32.86 16.56
C THR A 635 -0.86 -33.52 17.77
N ALA A 636 -0.69 -34.84 17.80
CA ALA A 636 0.01 -35.48 18.91
C ALA A 636 1.44 -34.93 19.08
N PRO A 637 1.97 -34.77 20.32
CA PRO A 637 3.25 -34.11 20.54
C PRO A 637 4.41 -34.70 19.71
N GLU A 638 4.48 -36.03 19.62
CA GLU A 638 5.46 -36.74 18.80
C GLU A 638 5.35 -36.42 17.29
N ARG A 639 4.13 -36.29 16.75
CA ARG A 639 3.91 -35.96 15.34
C ARG A 639 4.31 -34.51 15.04
N VAL A 640 4.04 -33.60 15.98
CA VAL A 640 4.43 -32.19 15.84
C VAL A 640 5.94 -32.02 16.00
N GLN A 641 6.58 -32.76 16.91
CA GLN A 641 8.05 -32.80 17.04
C GLN A 641 8.72 -33.27 15.74
N GLU A 642 8.19 -34.33 15.12
CA GLU A 642 8.67 -34.81 13.80
C GLU A 642 8.52 -33.73 12.72
N ALA A 643 7.36 -33.04 12.68
CA ALA A 643 7.11 -31.97 11.72
C ALA A 643 8.04 -30.76 11.91
N VAL A 644 8.28 -30.36 13.17
CA VAL A 644 9.23 -29.30 13.53
C VAL A 644 10.65 -29.68 13.10
N ALA A 645 11.09 -30.91 13.40
CA ALA A 645 12.41 -31.39 13.02
C ALA A 645 12.61 -31.41 11.50
N ALA A 646 11.62 -31.90 10.74
CA ALA A 646 11.65 -31.89 9.28
C ALA A 646 11.70 -30.46 8.71
N ALA A 647 10.91 -29.53 9.27
CA ALA A 647 10.90 -28.14 8.81
C ALA A 647 12.19 -27.39 9.15
N LYS A 648 12.83 -27.70 10.29
CA LYS A 648 14.17 -27.18 10.63
C LYS A 648 15.22 -27.68 9.64
N ALA A 649 15.22 -28.96 9.31
CA ALA A 649 16.13 -29.52 8.31
C ALA A 649 15.93 -28.89 6.91
N ALA A 650 14.70 -28.53 6.53
CA ALA A 650 14.42 -27.81 5.28
C ALA A 650 14.77 -26.30 5.31
N LEU A 651 15.05 -25.75 6.51
CA LEU A 651 15.44 -24.36 6.77
C LEU A 651 16.96 -24.18 6.91
N GLU A 652 17.70 -25.26 7.10
CA GLU A 652 19.14 -25.36 6.85
C GLU A 652 19.42 -25.31 5.34
#